data_AF-A0A5J4W3E6-F1
#
_entry.id   AF-A0A5J4W3E6-F1
#
_cell.length_a   1.000
_cell.length_b   1.000
_cell.length_c   1.000
_cell.angle_alpha   90.00
_cell.angle_beta   90.00
_cell.angle_gamma   90.00
#
_symmetry.space_group_name_H-M   'P 1'
#
loop_
_entity.id
_entity.type
_entity.pdbx_description
1 polymer ?
#
loop_
_entity_poly.entity_id
_entity_poly.type
_entity_poly.pdbx_seq_one_letter_code
_entity_poly.pdbx_strand_id
1 'polypeptide(L)'
;MKSLIVLAIIVALRVVAAVEISSGRELDNAFRNIDGPDMKNQYNMIVISDFIANEEVWYMNDNTNHALLQSDDTLRKITNNASALHLFRINASNLHLTIQNIIINSTGKSLFEYEGSRLVFKSGQFIGSDLTLIAAYNTTVSLGDVGTQLVMIGQKILIQLYKSLYVYNGKFSKPSKDPSTQESIISTTSVSVSIGSNTATPEFNAPRIINTVQGSLNINKGNFTGAENGTIIKTSDTIVNIGSGDGVPQFNGVNILEVTNNYYTISTAKVINIMAGTFQILEGSQAEGILISTTNAYVTFGSSSKIPNFQIIDQFTFNNGTLDVINGFYSGFTTPNALFKVNNVPVTNIGSVQGTSSLHFQGINVFNVNYGELNIEAGNFINSISNGTLIKTTNTKVTIGSELTPTFEGFRLLDITGGSGLTIKQGLFNSSYVDILLPQTFTPLILTANTDVIIGSITTTPTFISRNALGVSNKTCSIISGTFTGDHQTLPQIKVDGNCVLTVGSSIQSTITFSSPYIMSVNTGQVIINSGIFTSTNELNAAIETTDADVTIGDYNTPSFNTKYALSVSGKSLNIINNAFTADQLTQIKATNAAVTIGSTASTTSPVISLEQLDVSGGSLNINFGQFTKTTATPLIKVTNLAQVNIGAANGAIPSFSAPNILDVYSSILNITKGRFSDQTNDGILVKTKSCLVTIGDGGIPEFRGYQILDIQGGATIPGDIIRDTLTIKQGSFTSAYTSLTNPLRMIYSFGNNVIIGSSTTVPSFNAEYILMSEYKSLSIISGIFTGVSSKEIIYTYDSEITIGNGGIPQFTCQYALNVKHREQVKSLNIIQGVFTGTSSDAMITTQTTIVNVGNGGTPSFQCSNALNIEGQQLNVLSGGLNGLSNTGSIITINSEASVNIGEFGSINQPTIRNLKQLLIDDKSQLNINGGTFIGLSGSDYLISSTNKGQVTINGDVSFDISYAISVSDGILNIISGIITGSTLGLGSTFKTDSGTIVNIGITTDAIQPTIARLNQLIVDDGSLTINGGSLTGSSSNPLIKTLNTPVSIGTGDNIPDFTSPIILNVENSELNILKGSFIGNDSTDALIQSTNAKIIIGASPPTETLSFSARKVIGVTGSDELKIIRGIFTGTINTESLIATTSKTVTIGDEIVYPEFTQ
;
A
#
# COMPACT_ATOMS: atom_id res chain seq x y z
N MET A 1 58.56 109.73 18.88
CA MET A 1 58.32 108.30 19.22
C MET A 1 57.16 108.08 20.21
N LYS A 2 56.69 109.07 20.99
CA LYS A 2 55.51 108.91 21.88
C LYS A 2 54.13 109.22 21.26
N SER A 3 54.06 109.89 20.11
CA SER A 3 52.78 110.26 19.46
C SER A 3 52.24 109.22 18.46
N LEU A 4 53.01 108.17 18.12
CA LEU A 4 52.59 107.12 17.20
C LEU A 4 51.90 105.93 17.90
N ILE A 5 52.02 105.84 19.23
CA ILE A 5 51.43 104.74 20.03
C ILE A 5 50.00 105.08 20.50
N VAL A 6 49.66 106.37 20.67
CA VAL A 6 48.32 106.77 21.13
C VAL A 6 47.28 106.74 19.99
N LEU A 7 47.67 107.04 18.75
CA LEU A 7 46.77 106.91 17.58
C LEU A 7 46.61 105.45 17.14
N ALA A 8 47.62 104.60 17.34
CA ALA A 8 47.52 103.16 17.11
C ALA A 8 46.64 102.46 18.16
N ILE A 9 46.60 102.94 19.40
CA ILE A 9 45.73 102.37 20.46
C ILE A 9 44.27 102.85 20.31
N ILE A 10 44.01 104.07 19.84
CA ILE A 10 42.64 104.56 19.60
C ILE A 10 42.02 104.00 18.30
N VAL A 11 42.83 103.60 17.32
CA VAL A 11 42.35 102.88 16.13
C VAL A 11 42.25 101.36 16.37
N ALA A 12 42.94 100.81 17.38
CA ALA A 12 42.84 99.39 17.76
C ALA A 12 41.75 99.08 18.81
N LEU A 13 41.24 100.07 19.55
CA LEU A 13 40.08 99.94 20.45
C LEU A 13 38.84 100.63 19.85
N ARG A 14 38.35 100.14 18.71
CA ARG A 14 36.91 100.26 18.42
C ARG A 14 36.22 99.02 18.97
N VAL A 15 35.89 99.07 20.26
CA VAL A 15 34.76 98.27 20.77
C VAL A 15 33.55 98.79 20.02
N VAL A 16 32.97 97.96 19.14
CA VAL A 16 31.68 98.25 18.53
C VAL A 16 30.69 98.35 19.69
N ALA A 17 30.31 99.58 20.06
CA ALA A 17 29.34 99.80 21.12
C ALA A 17 28.04 99.10 20.72
N ALA A 18 27.50 98.28 21.62
CA ALA A 18 26.21 97.66 21.40
C ALA A 18 25.14 98.76 21.30
N VAL A 19 24.17 98.59 20.40
CA VAL A 19 23.05 99.51 20.26
C VAL A 19 21.99 99.12 21.28
N GLU A 20 21.76 99.99 22.27
CA GLU A 20 20.70 99.80 23.26
C GLU A 20 19.33 100.13 22.65
N ILE A 21 18.34 99.28 22.90
CA ILE A 21 16.99 99.34 22.34
C ILE A 21 15.99 99.35 23.49
N SER A 22 15.21 100.41 23.57
CA SER A 22 14.15 100.62 24.57
C SER A 22 12.76 100.84 23.95
N SER A 23 12.67 101.01 22.63
CA SER A 23 11.41 101.20 21.89
C SER A 23 11.39 100.52 20.52
N GLY A 24 10.20 100.33 19.95
CA GLY A 24 10.05 99.75 18.60
C GLY A 24 10.69 100.59 17.49
N ARG A 25 10.70 101.92 17.62
CA ARG A 25 11.36 102.83 16.66
C ARG A 25 12.88 102.69 16.72
N GLU A 26 13.44 102.50 17.92
CA GLU A 26 14.88 102.25 18.10
C GLU A 26 15.28 100.90 17.50
N LEU A 27 14.41 99.89 17.59
CA LEU A 27 14.61 98.60 16.93
C LEU A 27 14.65 98.74 15.41
N ASP A 28 13.68 99.42 14.79
CA ASP A 28 13.69 99.66 13.32
C ASP A 28 14.92 100.46 12.89
N ASN A 29 15.26 101.53 13.60
CA ASN A 29 16.47 102.32 13.34
C ASN A 29 17.75 101.49 13.49
N ALA A 30 17.82 100.61 14.48
CA ALA A 30 18.97 99.75 14.69
C ALA A 30 19.19 98.81 13.50
N PHE A 31 18.13 98.24 12.92
CA PHE A 31 18.19 97.42 11.71
C PHE A 31 18.55 98.23 10.46
N ARG A 32 17.99 99.44 10.27
CA ARG A 32 18.37 100.32 9.14
C ARG A 32 19.84 100.75 9.15
N ASN A 33 20.44 100.88 10.34
CA ASN A 33 21.83 101.31 10.54
C ASN A 33 22.87 100.18 10.39
N ILE A 34 22.44 98.97 10.08
CA ILE A 34 23.34 97.83 9.82
C ILE A 34 24.29 98.13 8.62
N ASP A 35 23.98 99.09 7.76
CA ASP A 35 24.66 99.37 6.48
C ASP A 35 25.95 100.23 6.52
N GLY A 36 26.60 100.36 7.68
CA GLY A 36 27.83 101.17 7.81
C GLY A 36 29.04 100.57 7.06
N PRO A 37 29.79 101.34 6.24
CA PRO A 37 30.89 100.85 5.37
C PRO A 37 32.11 100.23 6.10
N ASP A 38 32.14 100.25 7.43
CA ASP A 38 33.25 99.77 8.28
C ASP A 38 32.91 98.52 9.13
N MET A 39 31.71 97.94 9.01
CA MET A 39 31.25 96.89 9.92
C MET A 39 31.65 95.48 9.51
N LYS A 40 32.97 95.18 9.58
CA LYS A 40 33.51 93.85 9.25
C LYS A 40 33.21 92.76 10.30
N ASN A 41 32.84 93.11 11.54
CA ASN A 41 32.71 92.15 12.64
C ASN A 41 31.43 92.44 13.48
N GLN A 42 30.39 91.61 13.32
CA GLN A 42 29.20 91.45 14.18
C GLN A 42 28.52 92.72 14.78
N TYR A 43 27.30 93.02 14.35
CA TYR A 43 26.48 94.10 14.90
C TYR A 43 25.64 93.64 16.11
N ASN A 44 25.86 94.20 17.30
CA ASN A 44 25.18 93.80 18.54
C ASN A 44 24.07 94.80 18.93
N MET A 45 22.85 94.30 19.11
CA MET A 45 21.65 95.02 19.55
C MET A 45 21.19 94.47 20.90
N ILE A 46 21.08 95.33 21.91
CA ILE A 46 20.72 94.95 23.30
C ILE A 46 19.39 95.60 23.68
N VAL A 47 18.37 94.80 23.96
CA VAL A 47 17.08 95.24 24.49
C VAL A 47 17.21 95.48 25.99
N ILE A 48 17.04 96.74 26.42
CA ILE A 48 17.24 97.18 27.82
C ILE A 48 15.92 97.43 28.58
N SER A 49 14.78 97.41 27.90
CA SER A 49 13.45 97.54 28.51
C SER A 49 12.38 96.78 27.73
N ASP A 50 11.28 96.45 28.40
CA ASP A 50 10.10 95.91 27.74
C ASP A 50 9.42 97.00 26.91
N PHE A 51 8.96 96.68 25.69
CA PHE A 51 8.24 97.65 24.86
C PHE A 51 7.23 97.00 23.90
N ILE A 52 6.35 97.84 23.35
CA ILE A 52 5.41 97.49 22.30
C ILE A 52 5.96 98.01 20.96
N ALA A 53 6.12 97.12 19.98
CA ALA A 53 6.47 97.47 18.62
C ALA A 53 5.19 97.70 17.80
N ASN A 54 4.93 98.95 17.43
CA ASN A 54 3.74 99.36 16.67
C ASN A 54 4.01 99.44 15.14
N GLU A 55 5.25 99.28 14.72
CA GLU A 55 5.70 99.36 13.32
C GLU A 55 6.44 98.07 12.95
N GLU A 56 6.39 97.71 11.67
CA GLU A 56 7.18 96.59 11.10
C GLU A 56 8.65 97.01 10.99
N VAL A 57 9.56 96.14 11.40
CA VAL A 57 11.00 96.31 11.22
C VAL A 57 11.37 95.84 9.82
N TRP A 58 11.85 96.77 8.99
CA TRP A 58 12.12 96.50 7.56
C TRP A 58 13.59 96.67 7.21
N TYR A 59 14.20 95.63 6.61
CA TYR A 59 15.60 95.65 6.19
C TYR A 59 15.78 94.97 4.82
N MET A 60 16.44 95.63 3.86
CA MET A 60 16.59 95.16 2.47
C MET A 60 18.01 95.28 1.89
N ASN A 61 19.08 95.07 2.67
CA ASN A 61 20.46 95.30 2.20
C ASN A 61 21.37 94.07 2.38
N ASP A 62 22.32 93.88 1.45
CA ASP A 62 23.21 92.72 1.33
C ASP A 62 24.60 92.90 1.95
N ASN A 63 24.91 94.06 2.55
CA ASN A 63 26.30 94.43 2.90
C ASN A 63 26.84 93.86 4.22
N THR A 64 26.00 93.35 5.12
CA THR A 64 26.44 92.83 6.42
C THR A 64 26.40 91.32 6.54
N ASN A 65 27.43 90.79 7.20
CA ASN A 65 27.54 89.36 7.42
C ASN A 65 26.76 88.94 8.68
N HIS A 66 26.96 89.53 9.87
CA HIS A 66 26.40 89.00 11.13
C HIS A 66 25.77 90.08 12.04
N ALA A 67 24.58 89.82 12.59
CA ALA A 67 23.90 90.64 13.60
C ALA A 67 23.39 89.78 14.79
N LEU A 68 23.43 90.34 16.00
CA LEU A 68 22.96 89.71 17.24
C LEU A 68 21.93 90.61 17.93
N LEU A 69 20.71 90.12 18.13
CA LEU A 69 19.67 90.75 18.93
C LEU A 69 19.53 89.98 20.25
N GLN A 70 19.78 90.64 21.37
CA GLN A 70 19.72 90.03 22.71
C GLN A 70 19.12 90.96 23.75
N SER A 71 18.66 90.44 24.88
CA SER A 71 18.36 91.27 26.04
C SER A 71 19.65 91.65 26.78
N ASP A 72 19.53 92.55 27.75
CA ASP A 72 20.49 92.67 28.86
C ASP A 72 20.47 91.40 29.74
N ASP A 73 21.13 91.45 30.91
CA ASP A 73 21.16 90.33 31.87
C ASP A 73 19.77 89.93 32.40
N THR A 74 18.71 90.67 32.03
CA THR A 74 17.31 90.34 32.35
C THR A 74 16.52 90.01 31.09
N LEU A 75 15.69 88.97 31.15
CA LEU A 75 14.83 88.57 30.04
C LEU A 75 13.81 89.68 29.73
N ARG A 76 13.95 90.35 28.59
CA ARG A 76 13.07 91.47 28.16
C ARG A 76 11.99 91.03 27.19
N LYS A 77 10.88 91.77 27.15
CA LYS A 77 9.70 91.48 26.32
C LYS A 77 9.46 92.54 25.23
N ILE A 78 9.35 92.06 23.99
CA ILE A 78 8.86 92.81 22.84
C ILE A 78 7.44 92.32 22.54
N THR A 79 6.45 93.20 22.58
CA THR A 79 5.08 92.88 22.17
C THR A 79 4.81 93.44 20.77
N ASN A 80 4.55 92.57 19.80
CA ASN A 80 4.15 92.96 18.45
C ASN A 80 2.70 93.45 18.45
N ASN A 81 2.52 94.73 18.16
CA ASN A 81 1.24 95.39 17.90
C ASN A 81 1.24 96.09 16.52
N ALA A 82 2.18 95.72 15.64
CA ALA A 82 2.31 96.33 14.32
C ALA A 82 1.05 96.10 13.48
N SER A 83 0.65 97.07 12.66
CA SER A 83 -0.50 96.94 11.74
C SER A 83 -0.21 96.01 10.54
N ALA A 84 1.07 95.78 10.25
CA ALA A 84 1.56 94.87 9.21
C ALA A 84 1.27 93.38 9.49
N LEU A 85 1.62 92.51 8.54
CA LEU A 85 1.49 91.05 8.67
C LEU A 85 2.61 90.44 9.54
N HIS A 86 3.79 91.07 9.60
CA HIS A 86 4.99 90.59 10.30
C HIS A 86 5.57 91.65 11.26
N LEU A 87 6.29 91.24 12.31
CA LEU A 87 7.10 92.16 13.13
C LEU A 87 8.44 92.47 12.44
N PHE A 88 9.11 91.44 11.93
CA PHE A 88 10.37 91.56 11.18
C PHE A 88 10.15 91.11 9.75
N ARG A 89 10.48 91.97 8.79
CA ARG A 89 10.53 91.65 7.38
C ARG A 89 11.91 92.01 6.82
N ILE A 90 12.73 90.99 6.67
CA ILE A 90 14.17 91.10 6.39
C ILE A 90 14.48 90.39 5.07
N ASN A 91 14.99 91.12 4.08
CA ASN A 91 15.44 90.60 2.80
C ASN A 91 16.91 91.01 2.57
N ALA A 92 17.84 90.17 3.01
CA ALA A 92 19.27 90.46 3.07
C ALA A 92 20.07 89.16 2.88
N SER A 93 20.46 88.86 1.64
CA SER A 93 20.98 87.55 1.21
C SER A 93 22.22 87.08 2.00
N ASN A 94 23.05 88.01 2.49
CA ASN A 94 24.26 87.72 3.26
C ASN A 94 24.08 87.76 4.78
N LEU A 95 22.97 88.31 5.29
CA LEU A 95 22.78 88.52 6.72
C LEU A 95 22.66 87.20 7.49
N HIS A 96 23.38 87.10 8.60
CA HIS A 96 23.24 86.08 9.62
C HIS A 96 22.70 86.75 10.89
N LEU A 97 21.42 86.53 11.19
CA LEU A 97 20.78 87.09 12.38
C LEU A 97 20.74 86.06 13.51
N THR A 98 21.30 86.38 14.67
CA THR A 98 21.17 85.60 15.91
C THR A 98 20.26 86.33 16.89
N ILE A 99 19.31 85.62 17.49
CA ILE A 99 18.39 86.13 18.51
C ILE A 99 18.53 85.27 19.77
N GLN A 100 18.71 85.89 20.93
CA GLN A 100 18.86 85.18 22.20
C GLN A 100 18.31 85.96 23.39
N ASN A 101 17.88 85.24 24.43
CA ASN A 101 17.45 85.78 25.72
C ASN A 101 16.33 86.83 25.64
N ILE A 102 15.42 86.75 24.66
CA ILE A 102 14.31 87.72 24.53
C ILE A 102 12.95 86.99 24.55
N ILE A 103 11.92 87.65 25.08
CA ILE A 103 10.52 87.29 24.89
C ILE A 103 9.95 88.12 23.73
N ILE A 104 9.40 87.49 22.69
CA ILE A 104 8.65 88.18 21.65
C ILE A 104 7.22 87.62 21.65
N ASN A 105 6.24 88.47 21.95
CA ASN A 105 4.83 88.11 21.99
C ASN A 105 4.06 88.78 20.85
N SER A 106 3.22 88.05 20.13
CA SER A 106 2.42 88.56 19.02
C SER A 106 0.93 88.32 19.23
N THR A 107 0.15 89.39 19.12
CA THR A 107 -1.31 89.37 19.19
C THR A 107 -1.91 89.15 17.80
N GLY A 108 -1.81 87.91 17.28
CA GLY A 108 -2.51 87.49 16.06
C GLY A 108 -1.76 87.63 14.74
N LYS A 109 -0.45 87.94 14.77
CA LYS A 109 0.36 88.24 13.57
C LYS A 109 1.64 87.43 13.50
N SER A 110 2.20 87.27 12.30
CA SER A 110 3.47 86.58 12.10
C SER A 110 4.63 87.34 12.75
N LEU A 111 5.70 86.65 13.19
CA LEU A 111 6.85 87.33 13.79
C LEU A 111 7.91 87.66 12.74
N PHE A 112 8.27 86.72 11.87
CA PHE A 112 9.36 86.88 10.91
C PHE A 112 8.93 86.54 9.49
N GLU A 113 9.28 87.39 8.53
CA GLU A 113 9.50 87.09 7.12
C GLU A 113 10.99 87.32 6.83
N TYR A 114 11.77 86.28 6.55
CA TYR A 114 13.23 86.35 6.50
C TYR A 114 13.81 85.69 5.25
N GLU A 115 14.59 86.43 4.48
CA GLU A 115 15.37 85.95 3.35
C GLU A 115 16.83 86.36 3.53
N GLY A 116 17.67 85.46 4.04
CA GLY A 116 19.09 85.74 4.29
C GLY A 116 19.99 84.51 4.37
N SER A 117 21.23 84.69 4.85
CA SER A 117 22.20 83.58 4.88
C SER A 117 21.87 82.59 5.99
N ARG A 118 21.55 83.09 7.19
CA ARG A 118 21.25 82.26 8.37
C ARG A 118 20.41 83.00 9.43
N LEU A 119 19.39 82.33 9.98
CA LEU A 119 18.59 82.83 11.10
C LEU A 119 18.73 81.88 12.30
N VAL A 120 19.21 82.37 13.44
CA VAL A 120 19.47 81.57 14.64
C VAL A 120 18.67 82.09 15.81
N PHE A 121 17.86 81.23 16.43
CA PHE A 121 17.21 81.48 17.71
C PHE A 121 17.89 80.64 18.78
N LYS A 122 18.77 81.22 19.60
CA LYS A 122 19.51 80.45 20.62
C LYS A 122 18.69 80.18 21.87
N SER A 123 17.94 81.17 22.35
CA SER A 123 17.18 81.12 23.61
C SER A 123 16.09 82.20 23.63
N GLY A 124 15.12 82.07 24.53
CA GLY A 124 14.03 83.04 24.67
C GLY A 124 12.64 82.41 24.58
N GLN A 125 11.60 83.25 24.57
CA GLN A 125 10.20 82.81 24.41
C GLN A 125 9.53 83.54 23.25
N PHE A 126 8.97 82.80 22.29
CA PHE A 126 8.34 83.35 21.09
C PHE A 126 6.89 82.87 21.05
N ILE A 127 5.97 83.79 21.33
CA ILE A 127 4.55 83.49 21.53
C ILE A 127 3.75 84.17 20.41
N GLY A 128 2.88 83.45 19.71
CA GLY A 128 1.98 83.99 18.69
C GLY A 128 0.61 83.34 18.75
N SER A 129 -0.47 84.13 18.61
CA SER A 129 -1.82 83.60 18.84
C SER A 129 -2.41 82.83 17.65
N ASP A 130 -2.19 83.21 16.38
CA ASP A 130 -3.00 82.63 15.27
C ASP A 130 -2.34 82.46 13.88
N LEU A 131 -1.12 82.97 13.63
CA LEU A 131 -0.47 82.94 12.30
C LEU A 131 0.96 82.36 12.34
N THR A 132 1.55 82.14 11.16
CA THR A 132 2.93 81.67 10.95
C THR A 132 3.95 82.47 11.77
N LEU A 133 4.60 81.87 12.77
CA LEU A 133 5.60 82.50 13.63
C LEU A 133 6.83 82.95 12.83
N ILE A 134 7.38 82.07 11.99
CA ILE A 134 8.54 82.35 11.14
C ILE A 134 8.20 81.90 9.73
N ALA A 135 8.40 82.77 8.75
CA ALA A 135 8.39 82.51 7.31
C ALA A 135 9.81 82.78 6.79
N ALA A 136 10.61 81.74 6.57
CA ALA A 136 11.97 81.90 6.06
C ALA A 136 12.13 81.34 4.64
N TYR A 137 12.78 82.10 3.76
CA TYR A 137 13.02 81.76 2.35
C TYR A 137 14.52 81.65 2.06
N ASN A 138 14.95 80.56 1.41
CA ASN A 138 16.35 80.33 0.98
C ASN A 138 17.40 80.56 2.11
N THR A 139 17.04 80.18 3.35
CA THR A 139 17.77 80.52 4.57
C THR A 139 18.09 79.26 5.39
N THR A 140 19.26 79.21 6.02
CA THR A 140 19.52 78.20 7.06
C THR A 140 18.93 78.67 8.39
N VAL A 141 17.96 77.96 8.94
CA VAL A 141 17.36 78.27 10.24
C VAL A 141 17.94 77.35 11.31
N SER A 142 18.32 77.90 12.47
CA SER A 142 18.78 77.13 13.64
C SER A 142 17.94 77.50 14.87
N LEU A 143 17.33 76.52 15.52
CA LEU A 143 16.45 76.68 16.66
C LEU A 143 17.04 75.96 17.88
N GLY A 144 17.34 76.73 18.93
CA GLY A 144 17.95 76.30 20.17
C GLY A 144 19.47 76.24 20.11
N ASP A 145 20.09 76.18 21.29
CA ASP A 145 21.51 75.88 21.50
C ASP A 145 21.64 74.89 22.68
N VAL A 146 22.83 74.35 22.89
CA VAL A 146 23.09 73.42 24.00
C VAL A 146 23.04 74.18 25.33
N GLY A 147 22.20 73.70 26.26
CA GLY A 147 22.09 74.28 27.61
C GLY A 147 21.19 75.53 27.71
N THR A 148 20.57 75.97 26.61
CA THR A 148 19.64 77.10 26.61
C THR A 148 18.18 76.66 26.49
N GLN A 149 17.26 77.43 27.07
CA GLN A 149 15.82 77.19 26.93
C GLN A 149 15.24 78.12 25.85
N LEU A 150 14.81 77.52 24.74
CA LEU A 150 13.98 78.17 23.72
C LEU A 150 12.55 77.67 23.88
N VAL A 151 11.58 78.56 23.98
CA VAL A 151 10.16 78.23 24.04
C VAL A 151 9.46 78.88 22.86
N MET A 152 8.73 78.11 22.06
CA MET A 152 7.89 78.64 20.99
C MET A 152 6.45 78.15 21.19
N ILE A 153 5.52 79.08 21.31
CA ILE A 153 4.09 78.79 21.49
C ILE A 153 3.33 79.48 20.36
N GLY A 154 2.72 78.71 19.46
CA GLY A 154 1.96 79.29 18.34
C GLY A 154 1.51 78.28 17.30
N GLN A 155 0.78 78.74 16.27
CA GLN A 155 0.08 77.83 15.33
C GLN A 155 0.97 77.20 14.25
N LYS A 156 2.03 77.85 13.76
CA LYS A 156 2.86 77.36 12.64
C LYS A 156 4.23 78.03 12.58
N ILE A 157 5.27 77.29 12.23
CA ILE A 157 6.60 77.72 11.77
C ILE A 157 6.69 77.22 10.32
N LEU A 158 6.74 78.14 9.37
CA LEU A 158 6.77 77.87 7.93
C LEU A 158 8.17 78.19 7.39
N ILE A 159 8.85 77.23 6.78
CA ILE A 159 10.16 77.48 6.15
C ILE A 159 10.09 76.94 4.74
N GLN A 160 10.18 77.81 3.74
CA GLN A 160 10.00 77.44 2.33
C GLN A 160 11.29 77.70 1.55
N LEU A 161 11.65 76.83 0.61
CA LEU A 161 12.75 77.01 -0.36
C LEU A 161 14.18 76.89 0.22
N TYR A 162 15.03 76.30 -0.63
CA TYR A 162 16.36 75.70 -0.43
C TYR A 162 17.27 76.24 0.70
N LYS A 163 17.55 75.41 1.72
CA LYS A 163 18.78 75.32 2.55
C LYS A 163 18.55 74.25 3.62
N SER A 164 18.50 74.61 4.91
CA SER A 164 18.41 73.66 6.03
C SER A 164 17.69 74.24 7.24
N LEU A 165 16.98 73.40 7.99
CA LEU A 165 16.45 73.70 9.32
C LEU A 165 17.14 72.79 10.34
N TYR A 166 17.78 73.38 11.35
CA TYR A 166 18.35 72.67 12.49
C TYR A 166 17.55 73.00 13.75
N VAL A 167 17.07 72.00 14.47
CA VAL A 167 16.42 72.16 15.78
C VAL A 167 17.25 71.42 16.81
N TYR A 168 18.12 72.15 17.52
CA TYR A 168 19.02 71.56 18.51
C TYR A 168 18.32 71.33 19.85
N ASN A 169 17.53 72.29 20.31
CA ASN A 169 16.85 72.27 21.62
C ASN A 169 15.61 73.20 21.63
N GLY A 170 14.72 73.01 22.59
CA GLY A 170 13.59 73.91 22.85
C GLY A 170 12.27 73.19 23.13
N LYS A 171 11.28 73.94 23.62
CA LYS A 171 9.89 73.49 23.83
C LYS A 171 9.00 74.16 22.80
N PHE A 172 8.34 73.37 21.97
CA PHE A 172 7.48 73.79 20.87
C PHE A 172 6.07 73.30 21.14
N SER A 173 5.11 74.20 21.35
CA SER A 173 3.73 73.79 21.63
C SER A 173 2.70 74.60 20.86
N LYS A 174 1.56 73.95 20.57
CA LYS A 174 0.39 74.59 19.96
C LYS A 174 -0.77 74.62 20.98
N PRO A 175 -1.41 75.78 21.23
CA PRO A 175 -2.43 75.90 22.28
C PRO A 175 -3.74 75.14 22.00
N SER A 176 -4.13 75.01 20.72
CA SER A 176 -5.37 74.32 20.36
C SER A 176 -5.13 72.82 20.18
N LYS A 177 -6.03 71.99 20.73
CA LYS A 177 -6.05 70.52 20.53
C LYS A 177 -7.02 70.09 19.42
N ASP A 178 -7.71 71.02 18.75
CA ASP A 178 -8.68 70.69 17.70
C ASP A 178 -7.97 70.16 16.42
N PRO A 179 -8.21 68.91 16.02
CA PRO A 179 -7.61 68.29 14.83
C PRO A 179 -8.03 68.92 13.50
N SER A 180 -9.23 69.50 13.45
CA SER A 180 -9.91 69.89 12.21
C SER A 180 -9.35 71.18 11.61
N THR A 181 -8.65 71.97 12.42
CA THR A 181 -8.23 73.34 12.07
C THR A 181 -6.73 73.52 11.88
N GLN A 182 -5.91 72.46 11.90
CA GLN A 182 -4.48 72.65 12.21
C GLN A 182 -3.48 72.25 11.12
N GLU A 183 -2.72 73.26 10.71
CA GLU A 183 -1.40 73.15 10.09
C GLU A 183 -0.36 72.63 11.11
N SER A 184 0.73 72.04 10.61
CA SER A 184 1.83 71.52 11.44
C SER A 184 2.69 72.63 12.07
N ILE A 185 3.30 72.37 13.23
CA ILE A 185 4.29 73.29 13.83
C ILE A 185 5.40 73.60 12.83
N ILE A 186 5.98 72.62 12.14
CA ILE A 186 7.02 72.79 11.14
C ILE A 186 6.41 72.42 9.79
N SER A 187 6.38 73.35 8.85
CA SER A 187 6.02 73.08 7.47
C SER A 187 7.16 73.47 6.54
N THR A 188 7.67 72.53 5.75
CA THR A 188 8.80 72.76 4.85
C THR A 188 8.61 72.22 3.44
N THR A 189 9.26 72.86 2.46
CA THR A 189 9.27 72.40 1.06
C THR A 189 10.69 72.49 0.47
N SER A 190 11.24 71.37 -0.01
CA SER A 190 12.61 71.27 -0.54
C SER A 190 13.70 71.68 0.46
N VAL A 191 13.56 71.27 1.73
CA VAL A 191 14.49 71.64 2.84
C VAL A 191 15.09 70.39 3.48
N SER A 192 16.36 70.47 3.92
CA SER A 192 16.94 69.49 4.83
C SER A 192 16.65 69.87 6.29
N VAL A 193 15.75 69.15 6.94
CA VAL A 193 15.39 69.29 8.35
C VAL A 193 16.22 68.33 9.21
N SER A 194 16.82 68.81 10.30
CA SER A 194 17.54 68.03 11.30
C SER A 194 17.08 68.41 12.70
N ILE A 195 16.60 67.44 13.48
CA ILE A 195 16.03 67.64 14.82
C ILE A 195 16.80 66.81 15.85
N GLY A 196 17.14 67.46 16.95
CA GLY A 196 17.91 66.90 18.06
C GLY A 196 19.41 66.95 17.84
N SER A 197 20.14 66.92 18.96
CA SER A 197 21.59 66.74 19.00
C SER A 197 21.95 65.65 20.00
N ASN A 198 23.23 65.26 20.07
CA ASN A 198 23.67 64.24 21.03
C ASN A 198 23.44 64.70 22.48
N THR A 199 23.49 66.01 22.75
CA THR A 199 23.44 66.58 24.10
C THR A 199 22.09 67.20 24.48
N ALA A 200 21.21 67.52 23.53
CA ALA A 200 19.94 68.21 23.80
C ALA A 200 18.73 67.50 23.18
N THR A 201 17.61 67.51 23.92
CA THR A 201 16.35 66.85 23.58
C THR A 201 15.25 67.90 23.39
N PRO A 202 14.91 68.29 22.14
CA PRO A 202 13.78 69.19 21.91
C PRO A 202 12.45 68.51 22.27
N GLU A 203 11.49 69.27 22.78
CA GLU A 203 10.14 68.83 23.13
C GLU A 203 9.12 69.47 22.18
N PHE A 204 8.26 68.67 21.55
CA PHE A 204 7.18 69.11 20.69
C PHE A 204 5.83 68.60 21.22
N ASN A 205 4.84 69.48 21.32
CA ASN A 205 3.49 69.14 21.78
C ASN A 205 2.43 69.82 20.92
N ALA A 206 1.91 69.12 19.91
CA ALA A 206 0.84 69.60 19.03
C ALA A 206 0.15 68.45 18.28
N PRO A 207 -1.11 68.61 17.83
CA PRO A 207 -1.82 67.63 17.01
C PRO A 207 -1.07 67.21 15.74
N ARG A 208 -0.37 68.15 15.09
CA ARG A 208 0.50 67.92 13.93
C ARG A 208 1.80 68.69 14.13
N ILE A 209 2.94 68.01 14.05
CA ILE A 209 4.23 68.61 14.38
C ILE A 209 5.03 68.94 13.13
N ILE A 210 5.13 68.02 12.17
CA ILE A 210 5.97 68.19 10.98
C ILE A 210 5.16 67.90 9.72
N ASN A 211 5.29 68.78 8.72
CA ASN A 211 4.85 68.56 7.35
C ASN A 211 6.00 68.90 6.39
N THR A 212 6.57 67.92 5.70
CA THR A 212 7.69 68.16 4.76
C THR A 212 7.35 67.68 3.35
N VAL A 213 7.60 68.51 2.35
CA VAL A 213 7.41 68.16 0.94
C VAL A 213 8.75 68.30 0.22
N GLN A 214 9.32 67.21 -0.27
CA GLN A 214 10.68 67.17 -0.84
C GLN A 214 11.79 67.51 0.17
N GLY A 215 13.02 67.08 -0.14
CA GLY A 215 14.19 67.28 0.73
C GLY A 215 14.46 66.09 1.65
N SER A 216 14.89 66.34 2.89
CA SER A 216 15.19 65.30 3.88
C SER A 216 14.78 65.70 5.29
N LEU A 217 14.32 64.74 6.09
CA LEU A 217 13.99 64.88 7.50
C LEU A 217 14.83 63.92 8.33
N ASN A 218 15.70 64.45 9.19
CA ASN A 218 16.55 63.68 10.10
C ASN A 218 16.15 63.97 11.55
N ILE A 219 15.69 62.98 12.30
CA ILE A 219 15.33 63.09 13.72
C ILE A 219 16.31 62.24 14.53
N ASN A 220 17.28 62.88 15.16
CA ASN A 220 18.28 62.19 15.98
C ASN A 220 17.85 62.08 17.45
N LYS A 221 17.10 63.05 17.97
CA LYS A 221 16.61 63.08 19.36
C LYS A 221 15.41 64.02 19.48
N GLY A 222 14.52 63.77 20.44
CA GLY A 222 13.39 64.64 20.75
C GLY A 222 12.21 63.90 21.35
N ASN A 223 11.32 64.63 22.03
CA ASN A 223 10.07 64.13 22.57
C ASN A 223 8.92 64.75 21.77
N PHE A 224 8.12 63.93 21.09
CA PHE A 224 7.05 64.35 20.18
C PHE A 224 5.71 63.86 20.70
N THR A 225 4.85 64.77 21.16
CA THR A 225 3.52 64.45 21.68
C THR A 225 2.43 64.99 20.74
N GLY A 226 1.67 64.07 20.16
CA GLY A 226 0.55 64.30 19.26
C GLY A 226 -0.81 64.35 19.98
N ALA A 227 -1.87 64.69 19.23
CA ALA A 227 -3.25 64.48 19.66
C ALA A 227 -3.77 63.11 19.21
N GLU A 228 -4.94 62.70 19.71
CA GLU A 228 -5.59 61.44 19.29
C GLU A 228 -5.93 61.43 17.80
N ASN A 229 -6.31 62.61 17.28
CA ASN A 229 -6.69 62.81 15.89
C ASN A 229 -5.66 63.77 15.25
N GLY A 230 -4.81 63.24 14.35
CA GLY A 230 -3.82 64.01 13.61
C GLY A 230 -2.48 63.29 13.47
N THR A 231 -1.86 63.36 12.28
CA THR A 231 -0.55 62.76 12.03
C THR A 231 0.56 63.68 12.56
N ILE A 232 1.40 63.16 13.47
CA ILE A 232 2.54 63.92 14.03
C ILE A 232 3.49 64.36 12.91
N ILE A 233 3.86 63.44 12.02
CA ILE A 233 4.76 63.69 10.89
C ILE A 233 4.05 63.30 9.59
N LYS A 234 3.82 64.27 8.72
CA LYS A 234 3.37 64.05 7.35
C LYS A 234 4.50 64.41 6.40
N THR A 235 4.82 63.54 5.45
CA THR A 235 5.85 63.84 4.44
C THR A 235 5.43 63.40 3.04
N SER A 236 5.94 64.09 2.02
CA SER A 236 5.81 63.66 0.63
C SER A 236 7.08 63.93 -0.19
N ASP A 237 7.52 62.96 -0.98
CA ASP A 237 8.76 63.01 -1.77
C ASP A 237 10.03 63.33 -0.95
N THR A 238 10.03 62.99 0.35
CA THR A 238 11.08 63.30 1.34
C THR A 238 11.86 62.06 1.76
N ILE A 239 13.18 62.19 1.97
CA ILE A 239 14.00 61.16 2.64
C ILE A 239 13.82 61.30 4.15
N VAL A 240 13.43 60.25 4.87
CA VAL A 240 13.17 60.31 6.31
C VAL A 240 14.15 59.42 7.06
N ASN A 241 14.84 59.94 8.06
CA ASN A 241 15.73 59.20 8.95
C ASN A 241 15.35 59.50 10.41
N ILE A 242 15.02 58.48 11.19
CA ILE A 242 14.66 58.57 12.62
C ILE A 242 15.61 57.68 13.42
N GLY A 243 16.21 58.24 14.47
CA GLY A 243 17.15 57.54 15.35
C GLY A 243 18.51 57.22 14.71
N SER A 244 18.90 57.96 13.66
CA SER A 244 20.18 57.73 12.97
C SER A 244 21.41 58.11 13.80
N GLY A 245 21.29 59.05 14.75
CA GLY A 245 22.33 59.38 15.75
C GLY A 245 22.24 58.54 17.03
N ASP A 246 23.00 58.89 18.08
CA ASP A 246 23.04 58.13 19.35
C ASP A 246 21.82 58.37 20.26
N GLY A 247 20.94 59.30 19.87
CA GLY A 247 19.70 59.58 20.59
C GLY A 247 18.59 58.56 20.31
N VAL A 248 17.70 58.41 21.29
CA VAL A 248 16.46 57.62 21.15
C VAL A 248 15.29 58.61 21.16
N PRO A 249 14.73 59.00 20.00
CA PRO A 249 13.56 59.88 19.95
C PRO A 249 12.33 59.18 20.55
N GLN A 250 11.47 59.94 21.22
CA GLN A 250 10.23 59.45 21.84
C GLN A 250 9.02 60.04 21.12
N PHE A 251 8.07 59.20 20.74
CA PHE A 251 6.83 59.59 20.07
C PHE A 251 5.63 59.09 20.87
N ASN A 252 4.77 60.04 21.28
CA ASN A 252 3.54 59.80 22.02
C ASN A 252 2.34 60.23 21.15
N GLY A 253 1.61 59.29 20.57
CA GLY A 253 0.47 59.62 19.73
C GLY A 253 -0.10 58.41 18.98
N VAL A 254 -1.19 58.65 18.25
CA VAL A 254 -1.91 57.61 17.49
C VAL A 254 -1.34 57.53 16.07
N ASN A 255 -1.51 58.57 15.26
CA ASN A 255 -0.94 58.64 13.91
C ASN A 255 0.46 59.27 13.97
N ILE A 256 1.52 58.48 13.87
CA ILE A 256 2.88 59.01 14.06
C ILE A 256 3.45 59.51 12.73
N LEU A 257 3.40 58.69 11.68
CA LEU A 257 4.10 58.96 10.41
C LEU A 257 3.24 58.57 9.21
N GLU A 258 3.02 59.51 8.30
CA GLU A 258 2.38 59.31 7.00
C GLU A 258 3.35 59.79 5.90
N VAL A 259 3.73 58.90 4.98
CA VAL A 259 4.61 59.23 3.86
C VAL A 259 3.96 58.89 2.53
N THR A 260 3.88 59.85 1.61
CA THR A 260 3.34 59.65 0.25
C THR A 260 4.29 60.17 -0.80
N ASN A 261 4.89 59.29 -1.61
CA ASN A 261 5.74 59.71 -2.73
C ASN A 261 5.01 59.59 -4.07
N ASN A 262 5.18 60.57 -4.94
CA ASN A 262 4.46 60.68 -6.21
C ASN A 262 5.05 59.80 -7.33
N TYR A 263 6.30 59.36 -7.19
CA TYR A 263 7.01 58.59 -8.23
C TYR A 263 7.05 57.10 -7.89
N TYR A 264 6.47 56.28 -8.79
CA TYR A 264 6.35 54.82 -8.64
C TYR A 264 7.59 54.04 -9.11
N THR A 265 8.50 54.64 -9.89
CA THR A 265 9.68 53.91 -10.37
C THR A 265 10.65 53.61 -9.23
N ILE A 266 11.04 52.33 -9.12
CA ILE A 266 11.99 51.78 -8.14
C ILE A 266 13.25 52.66 -7.99
N SER A 267 13.79 53.22 -9.08
CA SER A 267 14.99 54.07 -9.01
C SER A 267 14.79 55.44 -8.36
N THR A 268 13.54 55.87 -8.11
CA THR A 268 13.21 57.22 -7.59
C THR A 268 12.45 57.21 -6.28
N ALA A 269 11.99 56.04 -5.80
CA ALA A 269 11.31 55.96 -4.52
C ALA A 269 12.24 56.39 -3.38
N LYS A 270 11.69 57.14 -2.42
CA LYS A 270 12.47 57.73 -1.33
C LYS A 270 12.65 56.73 -0.19
N VAL A 271 13.75 56.91 0.54
CA VAL A 271 14.15 56.05 1.66
C VAL A 271 13.57 56.59 2.97
N ILE A 272 13.00 55.69 3.78
CA ILE A 272 12.50 55.92 5.12
C ILE A 272 13.25 54.96 6.05
N ASN A 273 14.10 55.48 6.91
CA ASN A 273 14.88 54.72 7.88
C ASN A 273 14.39 55.03 9.30
N ILE A 274 13.86 54.05 10.02
CA ILE A 274 13.52 54.16 11.44
C ILE A 274 14.44 53.25 12.23
N MET A 275 15.61 53.77 12.58
CA MET A 275 16.70 53.00 13.18
C MET A 275 16.54 52.82 14.68
N ALA A 276 16.00 53.82 15.39
CA ALA A 276 15.77 53.79 16.82
C ALA A 276 14.62 54.73 17.22
N GLY A 277 14.02 54.48 18.38
CA GLY A 277 13.00 55.33 18.97
C GLY A 277 12.04 54.53 19.85
N THR A 278 11.35 55.23 20.75
CA THR A 278 10.23 54.68 21.52
C THR A 278 8.94 55.27 20.99
N PHE A 279 8.01 54.41 20.59
CA PHE A 279 6.71 54.79 20.04
C PHE A 279 5.62 54.21 20.94
N GLN A 280 4.81 55.08 21.53
CA GLN A 280 3.73 54.70 22.45
C GLN A 280 2.49 55.57 22.20
N ILE A 281 1.32 55.05 22.58
CA ILE A 281 0.08 55.84 22.59
C ILE A 281 0.13 56.90 23.69
N LEU A 282 -0.66 57.96 23.53
CA LEU A 282 -0.82 58.96 24.58
C LEU A 282 -1.50 58.32 25.80
N GLU A 283 -0.98 58.56 27.00
CA GLU A 283 -1.60 58.09 28.24
C GLU A 283 -3.05 58.58 28.34
N GLY A 284 -3.98 57.65 28.59
CA GLY A 284 -5.42 57.94 28.64
C GLY A 284 -6.14 57.99 27.29
N SER A 285 -5.45 57.76 26.17
CA SER A 285 -6.09 57.74 24.85
C SER A 285 -7.09 56.61 24.70
N GLN A 286 -8.18 56.86 23.98
CA GLN A 286 -9.18 55.84 23.60
C GLN A 286 -8.84 55.12 22.29
N ALA A 287 -7.77 55.53 21.60
CA ALA A 287 -7.38 54.95 20.34
C ALA A 287 -6.85 53.52 20.50
N GLU A 288 -7.15 52.69 19.51
CA GLU A 288 -6.75 51.29 19.45
C GLU A 288 -5.28 51.08 19.04
N GLY A 289 -4.44 52.12 19.00
CA GLY A 289 -2.98 51.95 18.85
C GLY A 289 -2.29 52.88 17.88
N ILE A 290 -1.01 52.59 17.64
CA ILE A 290 -0.14 53.38 16.76
C ILE A 290 -0.39 53.05 15.28
N LEU A 291 -0.40 54.09 14.46
CA LEU A 291 -0.57 54.04 13.01
C LEU A 291 0.61 54.71 12.30
N ILE A 292 1.22 53.98 11.36
CA ILE A 292 2.22 54.48 10.41
C ILE A 292 1.83 54.01 9.01
N SER A 293 1.85 54.92 8.03
CA SER A 293 1.50 54.59 6.65
C SER A 293 2.53 55.12 5.66
N THR A 294 2.86 54.33 4.65
CA THR A 294 3.80 54.70 3.59
C THR A 294 3.26 54.27 2.23
N THR A 295 3.48 55.10 1.21
CA THR A 295 3.16 54.80 -0.19
C THR A 295 4.34 55.13 -1.09
N ASN A 296 4.77 54.18 -1.91
CA ASN A 296 5.92 54.30 -2.84
C ASN A 296 7.25 54.63 -2.13
N ALA A 297 7.64 53.88 -1.09
CA ALA A 297 8.84 54.15 -0.30
C ALA A 297 9.67 52.89 0.01
N TYR A 298 10.98 53.06 0.15
CA TYR A 298 11.89 52.05 0.71
C TYR A 298 11.92 52.22 2.22
N VAL A 299 11.32 51.30 2.97
CA VAL A 299 11.25 51.42 4.43
C VAL A 299 12.21 50.44 5.09
N THR A 300 13.08 50.94 5.96
CA THR A 300 13.95 50.13 6.81
C THR A 300 13.66 50.39 8.29
N PHE A 301 13.42 49.34 9.06
CA PHE A 301 13.31 49.40 10.52
C PHE A 301 14.50 48.74 11.21
N GLY A 302 15.09 49.46 12.16
CA GLY A 302 16.23 49.01 12.96
C GLY A 302 17.54 48.91 12.18
N SER A 303 18.58 48.54 12.90
CA SER A 303 19.90 48.19 12.35
C SER A 303 20.54 47.11 13.25
N SER A 304 21.75 46.67 12.93
CA SER A 304 22.47 45.69 13.75
C SER A 304 22.74 46.17 15.20
N SER A 305 22.76 47.48 15.45
CA SER A 305 23.05 48.05 16.78
C SER A 305 21.94 48.95 17.34
N LYS A 306 20.83 49.13 16.62
CA LYS A 306 19.74 50.03 17.04
C LYS A 306 18.39 49.34 16.91
N ILE A 307 17.61 49.42 17.98
CA ILE A 307 16.39 48.66 18.18
C ILE A 307 15.25 49.67 18.39
N PRO A 308 14.37 49.88 17.39
CA PRO A 308 13.16 50.64 17.62
C PRO A 308 12.20 49.84 18.50
N ASN A 309 11.51 50.53 19.41
CA ASN A 309 10.55 49.94 20.34
C ASN A 309 9.16 50.53 20.06
N PHE A 310 8.29 49.71 19.47
CA PHE A 310 6.90 50.04 19.21
C PHE A 310 6.02 49.25 20.16
N GLN A 311 5.34 49.96 21.05
CA GLN A 311 4.40 49.37 21.99
C GLN A 311 2.99 49.72 21.56
N ILE A 312 2.09 48.74 21.62
CA ILE A 312 0.65 48.99 21.48
C ILE A 312 0.32 49.52 20.06
N ILE A 313 0.80 48.81 19.04
CA ILE A 313 0.56 49.12 17.63
C ILE A 313 -0.86 48.66 17.23
N ASP A 314 -1.57 49.50 16.47
CA ASP A 314 -2.78 49.07 15.74
C ASP A 314 -2.38 48.54 14.36
N GLN A 315 -1.71 49.36 13.54
CA GLN A 315 -1.35 48.99 12.17
C GLN A 315 -0.24 49.86 11.55
N PHE A 316 0.74 49.19 10.96
CA PHE A 316 1.61 49.71 9.91
C PHE A 316 1.00 49.38 8.53
N THR A 317 0.90 50.37 7.64
CA THR A 317 0.44 50.17 6.26
C THR A 317 1.54 50.53 5.27
N PHE A 318 1.88 49.59 4.38
CA PHE A 318 2.87 49.79 3.32
C PHE A 318 2.21 49.51 1.96
N ASN A 319 2.17 50.51 1.10
CA ASN A 319 1.61 50.39 -0.25
C ASN A 319 2.70 50.67 -1.29
N ASN A 320 3.13 49.64 -2.02
CA ASN A 320 4.28 49.68 -2.95
C ASN A 320 5.62 50.00 -2.25
N GLY A 321 6.74 49.95 -3.01
CA GLY A 321 8.08 50.19 -2.47
C GLY A 321 8.75 48.92 -1.93
N THR A 322 9.55 48.98 -0.87
CA THR A 322 10.10 47.78 -0.19
C THR A 322 10.01 47.94 1.33
N LEU A 323 10.05 46.82 2.04
CA LEU A 323 10.06 46.80 3.50
C LEU A 323 11.18 45.88 4.01
N ASP A 324 12.13 46.44 4.74
CA ASP A 324 13.20 45.72 5.43
C ASP A 324 13.08 45.93 6.94
N VAL A 325 12.79 44.87 7.69
CA VAL A 325 12.76 44.91 9.17
C VAL A 325 13.97 44.17 9.69
N ILE A 326 15.01 44.91 10.08
CA ILE A 326 16.27 44.34 10.56
C ILE A 326 16.15 43.98 12.04
N ASN A 327 15.66 44.90 12.87
CA ASN A 327 15.55 44.72 14.31
C ASN A 327 14.37 45.52 14.89
N GLY A 328 13.96 45.22 16.12
CA GLY A 328 12.93 45.97 16.83
C GLY A 328 12.04 45.12 17.73
N PHE A 329 11.37 45.79 18.66
CA PHE A 329 10.27 45.22 19.46
C PHE A 329 8.95 45.77 18.94
N TYR A 330 8.05 44.88 18.52
CA TYR A 330 6.75 45.23 17.94
C TYR A 330 5.66 44.49 18.71
N SER A 331 4.94 45.18 19.60
CA SER A 331 3.77 44.62 20.27
C SER A 331 2.48 45.29 19.82
N GLY A 332 1.48 44.47 19.52
CA GLY A 332 0.16 44.87 19.04
C GLY A 332 -0.95 44.74 20.07
N PHE A 333 -2.09 45.36 19.77
CA PHE A 333 -3.35 45.10 20.47
C PHE A 333 -3.92 43.71 20.19
N THR A 334 -4.97 43.35 20.94
CA THR A 334 -5.84 42.21 20.66
C THR A 334 -6.90 42.51 19.58
N THR A 335 -6.71 43.54 18.76
CA THR A 335 -7.63 43.84 17.66
C THR A 335 -7.40 42.86 16.50
N PRO A 336 -8.43 42.60 15.66
CA PRO A 336 -8.29 41.71 14.51
C PRO A 336 -7.44 42.30 13.36
N ASN A 337 -6.96 43.54 13.48
CA ASN A 337 -6.10 44.16 12.47
C ASN A 337 -4.72 43.49 12.44
N ALA A 338 -4.10 43.49 11.26
CA ALA A 338 -2.71 43.07 11.13
C ALA A 338 -1.76 44.20 11.51
N LEU A 339 -0.74 43.90 12.33
CA LEU A 339 0.29 44.88 12.70
C LEU A 339 1.02 45.41 11.48
N PHE A 340 1.32 44.57 10.50
CA PHE A 340 1.92 44.95 9.24
C PHE A 340 0.96 44.58 8.12
N LYS A 341 0.29 45.57 7.55
CA LYS A 341 -0.51 45.45 6.33
C LYS A 341 0.33 45.90 5.13
N VAL A 342 0.75 44.94 4.33
CA VAL A 342 1.69 45.14 3.22
C VAL A 342 0.96 44.84 1.90
N ASN A 343 0.84 45.81 1.01
CA ASN A 343 0.14 45.67 -0.27
C ASN A 343 1.05 46.07 -1.44
N ASN A 344 1.17 45.20 -2.45
CA ASN A 344 1.91 45.46 -3.69
C ASN A 344 3.40 45.82 -3.46
N VAL A 345 3.99 45.33 -2.38
CA VAL A 345 5.42 45.50 -2.08
C VAL A 345 6.16 44.32 -2.70
N PRO A 346 7.05 44.52 -3.70
CA PRO A 346 7.69 43.40 -4.40
C PRO A 346 8.51 42.49 -3.48
N VAL A 347 9.16 43.06 -2.46
CA VAL A 347 9.97 42.30 -1.49
C VAL A 347 9.82 42.89 -0.09
N THR A 348 9.50 42.02 0.87
CA THR A 348 9.51 42.30 2.32
C THR A 348 10.51 41.37 3.00
N ASN A 349 11.59 41.89 3.58
CA ASN A 349 12.60 41.10 4.29
C ASN A 349 12.53 41.33 5.80
N ILE A 350 12.58 40.26 6.58
CA ILE A 350 12.51 40.27 8.04
C ILE A 350 13.74 39.56 8.60
N GLY A 351 14.57 40.27 9.36
CA GLY A 351 15.76 39.74 10.02
C GLY A 351 16.99 39.53 9.11
N SER A 352 17.11 40.29 8.01
CA SER A 352 18.08 40.07 6.92
C SER A 352 19.58 40.24 7.24
N VAL A 353 19.94 40.50 8.51
CA VAL A 353 21.32 40.77 8.93
C VAL A 353 21.68 39.84 10.09
N GLN A 354 22.85 39.20 10.03
CA GLN A 354 23.35 38.36 11.12
C GLN A 354 23.50 39.16 12.43
N GLY A 355 23.03 38.61 13.55
CA GLY A 355 23.10 39.22 14.88
C GLY A 355 21.77 39.75 15.47
N THR A 356 20.63 39.45 14.84
CA THR A 356 19.30 40.02 15.14
C THR A 356 18.52 39.31 16.26
N SER A 357 19.18 38.83 17.32
CA SER A 357 18.53 38.12 18.43
C SER A 357 17.45 38.94 19.17
N SER A 358 17.35 40.24 18.90
CA SER A 358 16.40 41.17 19.54
C SER A 358 15.14 41.45 18.72
N LEU A 359 14.97 40.82 17.54
CA LEU A 359 13.78 41.01 16.72
C LEU A 359 12.59 40.23 17.31
N HIS A 360 11.57 40.96 17.77
CA HIS A 360 10.43 40.40 18.48
C HIS A 360 9.11 40.97 17.96
N PHE A 361 8.19 40.08 17.60
CA PHE A 361 6.83 40.41 17.19
C PHE A 361 5.83 39.73 18.11
N GLN A 362 4.91 40.50 18.68
CA GLN A 362 3.84 39.99 19.53
C GLN A 362 2.49 40.56 19.09
N GLY A 363 1.57 39.72 18.64
CA GLY A 363 0.24 40.15 18.23
C GLY A 363 -0.62 39.03 17.64
N ILE A 364 -1.91 39.29 17.45
CA ILE A 364 -2.88 38.32 16.89
C ILE A 364 -2.58 38.01 15.43
N ASN A 365 -2.45 39.08 14.65
CA ASN A 365 -2.12 39.07 13.24
C ASN A 365 -0.91 39.99 13.09
N VAL A 366 0.29 39.45 12.92
CA VAL A 366 1.50 40.27 12.77
C VAL A 366 1.62 40.74 11.33
N PHE A 367 1.53 39.85 10.34
CA PHE A 367 1.68 40.21 8.93
C PHE A 367 0.44 39.86 8.12
N ASN A 368 0.00 40.78 7.27
CA ASN A 368 -0.97 40.57 6.21
C ASN A 368 -0.36 41.10 4.90
N VAL A 369 0.21 40.20 4.09
CA VAL A 369 0.97 40.55 2.87
C VAL A 369 0.19 40.14 1.63
N ASN A 370 -0.20 41.13 0.82
CA ASN A 370 -0.89 40.96 -0.44
C ASN A 370 0.04 41.30 -1.60
N TYR A 371 0.37 40.29 -2.42
CA TYR A 371 1.30 40.36 -3.55
C TYR A 371 2.78 40.57 -3.16
N GLY A 372 3.70 40.00 -3.95
CA GLY A 372 5.15 40.14 -3.79
C GLY A 372 5.85 38.93 -3.17
N GLU A 373 6.99 39.17 -2.52
CA GLU A 373 7.76 38.17 -1.77
C GLU A 373 7.89 38.58 -0.29
N LEU A 374 7.74 37.62 0.62
CA LEU A 374 8.00 37.75 2.06
C LEU A 374 9.14 36.80 2.45
N ASN A 375 10.27 37.35 2.86
CA ASN A 375 11.44 36.60 3.32
C ASN A 375 11.63 36.80 4.82
N ILE A 376 11.60 35.72 5.59
CA ILE A 376 11.79 35.74 7.05
C ILE A 376 13.05 34.95 7.37
N GLU A 377 14.11 35.66 7.73
CA GLU A 377 15.41 35.05 8.03
C GLU A 377 15.55 34.80 9.54
N ALA A 378 15.08 35.72 10.39
CA ALA A 378 15.16 35.62 11.85
C ALA A 378 13.98 36.28 12.57
N GLY A 379 13.94 36.11 13.89
CA GLY A 379 12.99 36.78 14.79
C GLY A 379 12.19 35.79 15.65
N ASN A 380 11.63 36.33 16.74
CA ASN A 380 10.69 35.62 17.60
C ASN A 380 9.27 36.18 17.38
N PHE A 381 8.35 35.33 16.91
CA PHE A 381 6.98 35.70 16.59
C PHE A 381 6.01 34.98 17.51
N ILE A 382 5.26 35.75 18.31
CA ILE A 382 4.35 35.22 19.32
C ILE A 382 2.92 35.67 19.02
N ASN A 383 2.03 34.70 18.87
CA ASN A 383 0.60 34.93 18.79
C ASN A 383 0.00 34.98 20.21
N SER A 384 -0.52 36.14 20.60
CA SER A 384 -0.92 36.42 21.98
C SER A 384 -2.27 35.81 22.40
N ILE A 385 -3.12 35.35 21.48
CA ILE A 385 -4.42 34.73 21.81
C ILE A 385 -4.83 33.60 20.83
N SER A 386 -5.92 32.90 21.13
CA SER A 386 -6.36 31.67 20.44
C SER A 386 -6.98 31.80 19.05
N ASN A 387 -7.46 32.98 18.65
CA ASN A 387 -8.28 33.13 17.45
C ASN A 387 -7.59 33.87 16.27
N GLY A 388 -6.27 34.12 16.34
CA GLY A 388 -5.50 34.86 15.33
C GLY A 388 -4.71 34.01 14.36
N THR A 389 -4.38 34.56 13.18
CA THR A 389 -3.35 34.02 12.28
C THR A 389 -2.16 34.96 12.26
N LEU A 390 -1.02 34.51 12.79
CA LEU A 390 0.17 35.35 12.95
C LEU A 390 0.64 35.96 11.60
N ILE A 391 0.67 35.17 10.53
CA ILE A 391 1.06 35.60 9.18
C ILE A 391 0.00 35.14 8.19
N LYS A 392 -0.68 36.10 7.57
CA LYS A 392 -1.61 35.88 6.46
C LYS A 392 -1.01 36.42 5.17
N THR A 393 -1.06 35.65 4.10
CA THR A 393 -0.59 36.11 2.79
C THR A 393 -1.52 35.71 1.66
N THR A 394 -1.65 36.59 0.67
CA THR A 394 -2.46 36.36 -0.54
C THR A 394 -1.63 36.70 -1.77
N ASN A 395 -1.50 35.76 -2.72
CA ASN A 395 -0.71 35.92 -3.95
C ASN A 395 0.77 36.31 -3.69
N THR A 396 1.34 35.82 -2.59
CA THR A 396 2.69 36.17 -2.12
C THR A 396 3.55 34.91 -2.04
N LYS A 397 4.81 35.02 -2.46
CA LYS A 397 5.82 33.97 -2.23
C LYS A 397 6.40 34.11 -0.83
N VAL A 398 6.50 33.04 -0.06
CA VAL A 398 7.02 33.08 1.31
C VAL A 398 8.26 32.21 1.44
N THR A 399 9.35 32.76 1.98
CA THR A 399 10.60 32.03 2.29
C THR A 399 10.94 32.21 3.76
N ILE A 400 11.25 31.12 4.47
CA ILE A 400 11.56 31.14 5.91
C ILE A 400 12.87 30.40 6.23
N GLY A 401 13.72 31.03 7.04
CA GLY A 401 14.90 30.42 7.66
C GLY A 401 16.02 30.09 6.67
N SER A 402 16.41 31.06 5.83
CA SER A 402 17.51 30.92 4.85
C SER A 402 18.86 30.64 5.52
N GLU A 403 19.20 31.38 6.57
CA GLU A 403 20.49 31.29 7.27
C GLU A 403 20.36 31.18 8.80
N LEU A 404 19.25 31.65 9.38
CA LEU A 404 19.00 31.68 10.82
C LEU A 404 17.72 30.92 11.15
N THR A 405 17.51 30.63 12.45
CA THR A 405 16.36 29.87 12.95
C THR A 405 15.33 30.83 13.56
N PRO A 406 14.31 31.27 12.80
CA PRO A 406 13.18 32.02 13.39
C PRO A 406 12.36 31.11 14.31
N THR A 407 11.79 31.70 15.36
CA THR A 407 10.90 31.00 16.30
C THR A 407 9.48 31.54 16.16
N PHE A 408 8.52 30.63 16.05
CA PHE A 408 7.11 30.97 15.95
C PHE A 408 6.34 30.22 17.02
N GLU A 409 5.56 30.96 17.81
CA GLU A 409 4.77 30.44 18.91
C GLU A 409 3.31 30.89 18.77
N GLY A 410 2.37 29.96 18.73
CA GLY A 410 0.95 30.30 18.57
C GLY A 410 0.04 29.17 18.09
N PHE A 411 -1.25 29.46 17.94
CA PHE A 411 -2.26 28.49 17.50
C PHE A 411 -2.26 28.29 15.98
N ARG A 412 -2.37 29.40 15.23
CA ARG A 412 -2.28 29.43 13.77
C ARG A 412 -1.21 30.44 13.38
N LEU A 413 -0.16 29.94 12.76
CA LEU A 413 1.03 30.74 12.45
C LEU A 413 1.00 31.25 11.02
N LEU A 414 0.62 30.42 10.05
CA LEU A 414 0.64 30.78 8.63
C LEU A 414 -0.68 30.44 7.95
N ASP A 415 -1.19 31.38 7.17
CA ASP A 415 -2.31 31.21 6.23
C ASP A 415 -1.91 31.78 4.87
N ILE A 416 -1.64 30.91 3.89
CA ILE A 416 -1.08 31.29 2.58
C ILE A 416 -2.03 30.84 1.48
N THR A 417 -2.54 31.81 0.70
CA THR A 417 -3.49 31.53 -0.39
C THR A 417 -3.01 32.11 -1.72
N GLY A 418 -2.99 31.30 -2.79
CA GLY A 418 -2.76 31.74 -4.17
C GLY A 418 -1.34 32.23 -4.48
N GLY A 419 -0.37 32.00 -3.59
CA GLY A 419 1.03 32.39 -3.78
C GLY A 419 1.78 31.51 -4.77
N SER A 420 2.92 32.01 -5.27
CA SER A 420 3.82 31.23 -6.15
C SER A 420 4.66 30.18 -5.40
N GLY A 421 4.64 30.18 -4.06
CA GLY A 421 5.22 29.11 -3.23
C GLY A 421 5.46 29.49 -1.77
N LEU A 422 5.49 28.49 -0.89
CA LEU A 422 6.01 28.54 0.49
C LEU A 422 7.26 27.66 0.56
N THR A 423 8.39 28.22 0.99
CA THR A 423 9.63 27.49 1.26
C THR A 423 10.06 27.70 2.72
N ILE A 424 10.10 26.63 3.52
CA ILE A 424 10.58 26.65 4.90
C ILE A 424 11.90 25.88 4.94
N LYS A 425 13.03 26.57 5.04
CA LYS A 425 14.35 25.93 5.14
C LYS A 425 14.70 25.58 6.59
N GLN A 426 14.41 26.47 7.53
CA GLN A 426 14.68 26.30 8.96
C GLN A 426 13.65 27.06 9.81
N GLY A 427 13.52 26.70 11.08
CA GLY A 427 12.64 27.38 12.04
C GLY A 427 12.12 26.44 13.13
N LEU A 428 11.69 27.02 14.26
CA LEU A 428 10.98 26.33 15.33
C LEU A 428 9.53 26.82 15.34
N PHE A 429 8.59 25.92 15.06
CA PHE A 429 7.17 26.21 14.99
C PHE A 429 6.45 25.47 16.12
N ASN A 430 6.03 26.17 17.16
CA ASN A 430 5.48 25.59 18.37
C ASN A 430 4.04 26.07 18.62
N SER A 431 3.10 25.14 18.78
CA SER A 431 1.80 25.45 19.36
C SER A 431 1.86 25.29 20.88
N SER A 432 2.17 26.38 21.59
CA SER A 432 2.32 26.37 23.05
C SER A 432 1.00 26.32 23.82
N TYR A 433 -0.14 26.42 23.15
CA TYR A 433 -1.44 26.51 23.81
C TYR A 433 -2.32 25.29 23.52
N VAL A 434 -2.53 24.51 24.58
CA VAL A 434 -3.42 23.34 24.60
C VAL A 434 -4.78 23.83 25.08
N ASP A 435 -5.62 24.35 24.18
CA ASP A 435 -7.00 24.66 24.56
C ASP A 435 -7.82 23.36 24.53
N ILE A 436 -8.12 22.81 25.71
CA ILE A 436 -8.80 21.52 25.91
C ILE A 436 -10.31 21.63 25.60
N LEU A 437 -10.83 22.83 25.36
CA LEU A 437 -12.28 23.11 25.30
C LEU A 437 -12.83 23.48 23.92
N LEU A 438 -11.99 23.62 22.88
CA LEU A 438 -12.47 23.93 21.53
C LEU A 438 -12.93 22.66 20.79
N PRO A 439 -13.97 22.76 19.93
CA PRO A 439 -14.44 21.64 19.12
C PRO A 439 -13.29 21.05 18.27
N GLN A 440 -13.30 19.72 18.09
CA GLN A 440 -12.26 18.95 17.40
C GLN A 440 -12.20 19.19 15.88
N THR A 441 -12.14 20.44 15.45
CA THR A 441 -11.91 20.81 14.06
C THR A 441 -10.41 20.90 13.80
N PHE A 442 -9.95 20.34 12.68
CA PHE A 442 -8.56 20.44 12.25
C PHE A 442 -8.18 21.91 11.96
N THR A 443 -7.39 22.53 12.83
CA THR A 443 -6.84 23.88 12.65
C THR A 443 -5.32 23.81 12.58
N PRO A 444 -4.71 23.72 11.39
CA PRO A 444 -3.28 23.52 11.27
C PRO A 444 -2.51 24.79 11.62
N LEU A 445 -1.31 24.60 12.16
CA LEU A 445 -0.33 25.63 12.43
C LEU A 445 0.03 26.42 11.15
N ILE A 446 0.14 25.69 10.04
CA ILE A 446 0.38 26.22 8.69
C ILE A 446 -0.75 25.74 7.78
N LEU A 447 -1.55 26.66 7.25
CA LEU A 447 -2.53 26.39 6.22
C LEU A 447 -2.05 26.97 4.89
N THR A 448 -2.10 26.15 3.84
CA THR A 448 -1.80 26.58 2.47
C THR A 448 -2.90 26.14 1.50
N ALA A 449 -3.26 27.03 0.59
CA ALA A 449 -4.21 26.76 -0.48
C ALA A 449 -3.70 27.31 -1.81
N ASN A 450 -3.78 26.50 -2.87
CA ASN A 450 -3.32 26.85 -4.22
C ASN A 450 -1.85 27.34 -4.24
N THR A 451 -0.98 26.79 -3.38
CA THR A 451 0.42 27.22 -3.22
C THR A 451 1.34 26.00 -3.17
N ASP A 452 2.46 26.00 -3.89
CA ASP A 452 3.47 24.94 -3.81
C ASP A 452 4.27 25.05 -2.49
N VAL A 453 4.44 23.94 -1.77
CA VAL A 453 5.06 23.91 -0.45
C VAL A 453 6.36 23.11 -0.48
N ILE A 454 7.46 23.68 0.02
CA ILE A 454 8.73 23.00 0.23
C ILE A 454 9.13 23.15 1.70
N ILE A 455 9.33 22.02 2.39
CA ILE A 455 9.76 21.98 3.79
C ILE A 455 11.12 21.31 3.89
N GLY A 456 12.04 22.01 4.55
CA GLY A 456 13.40 21.57 4.79
C GLY A 456 14.34 21.73 3.60
N SER A 457 15.58 21.35 3.83
CA SER A 457 16.60 21.18 2.81
C SER A 457 17.53 20.02 3.19
N ILE A 458 18.49 19.70 2.33
CA ILE A 458 19.50 18.68 2.65
C ILE A 458 20.45 19.09 3.79
N THR A 459 20.54 20.38 4.15
CA THR A 459 21.45 20.91 5.17
C THR A 459 20.76 21.48 6.40
N THR A 460 19.45 21.68 6.36
CA THR A 460 18.69 22.34 7.43
C THR A 460 17.43 21.53 7.75
N THR A 461 17.04 21.47 9.02
CA THR A 461 15.86 20.70 9.48
C THR A 461 14.94 21.60 10.31
N PRO A 462 13.77 22.01 9.79
CA PRO A 462 12.78 22.73 10.59
C PRO A 462 12.09 21.81 11.61
N THR A 463 11.65 22.37 12.73
CA THR A 463 10.98 21.64 13.82
C THR A 463 9.57 22.14 14.02
N PHE A 464 8.60 21.24 14.00
CA PHE A 464 7.17 21.49 14.22
C PHE A 464 6.71 20.73 15.46
N ILE A 465 6.28 21.45 16.50
CA ILE A 465 5.70 20.90 17.71
C ILE A 465 4.24 21.32 17.74
N SER A 466 3.35 20.46 17.23
CA SER A 466 1.93 20.75 17.14
C SER A 466 1.07 19.50 16.94
N ARG A 467 -0.17 19.58 17.43
CA ARG A 467 -1.25 18.61 17.14
C ARG A 467 -1.57 18.54 15.65
N ASN A 468 -1.61 19.68 14.98
CA ASN A 468 -1.93 19.81 13.57
C ASN A 468 -0.90 20.76 12.97
N ALA A 469 0.17 20.24 12.39
CA ALA A 469 1.27 21.05 11.89
C ALA A 469 0.96 21.69 10.54
N LEU A 470 0.41 20.93 9.59
CA LEU A 470 0.35 21.35 8.19
C LEU A 470 -0.96 20.95 7.50
N GLY A 471 -1.62 21.92 6.86
CA GLY A 471 -2.72 21.71 5.93
C GLY A 471 -2.35 22.22 4.53
N VAL A 472 -2.43 21.37 3.51
CA VAL A 472 -2.13 21.74 2.11
C VAL A 472 -3.27 21.38 1.18
N SER A 473 -3.59 22.26 0.22
CA SER A 473 -4.59 21.98 -0.81
C SER A 473 -4.22 22.50 -2.21
N ASN A 474 -4.61 21.75 -3.25
CA ASN A 474 -4.63 22.14 -4.68
C ASN A 474 -3.27 22.32 -5.40
N LYS A 475 -2.13 21.94 -4.82
CA LYS A 475 -0.77 22.11 -5.41
C LYS A 475 0.19 20.99 -5.00
N THR A 476 1.50 21.20 -5.07
CA THR A 476 2.51 20.23 -4.61
C THR A 476 2.98 20.52 -3.19
N CYS A 477 3.32 19.48 -2.43
CA CYS A 477 3.97 19.59 -1.12
C CYS A 477 5.17 18.65 -1.06
N SER A 478 6.37 19.17 -0.91
CA SER A 478 7.62 18.40 -0.81
C SER A 478 8.28 18.61 0.55
N ILE A 479 8.34 17.56 1.35
CA ILE A 479 9.05 17.53 2.64
C ILE A 479 10.41 16.88 2.42
N ILE A 480 11.45 17.69 2.29
CA ILE A 480 12.84 17.25 2.10
C ILE A 480 13.46 16.87 3.44
N SER A 481 13.22 17.65 4.50
CA SER A 481 13.67 17.37 5.88
C SER A 481 12.71 18.01 6.88
N GLY A 482 12.68 17.52 8.12
CA GLY A 482 11.88 18.12 9.19
C GLY A 482 11.60 17.19 10.36
N THR A 483 11.42 17.76 11.54
CA THR A 483 10.99 17.07 12.75
C THR A 483 9.57 17.49 13.10
N PHE A 484 8.63 16.55 13.08
CA PHE A 484 7.22 16.79 13.37
C PHE A 484 6.80 16.00 14.62
N THR A 485 6.42 16.70 15.69
CA THR A 485 5.98 16.09 16.96
C THR A 485 4.58 16.54 17.33
N GLY A 486 3.67 15.59 17.59
CA GLY A 486 2.28 15.85 17.95
C GLY A 486 1.74 14.80 18.91
N ASP A 487 0.67 15.12 19.64
CA ASP A 487 0.08 14.26 20.69
C ASP A 487 -1.40 13.90 20.44
N HIS A 488 -1.98 14.30 19.31
CA HIS A 488 -3.42 14.13 19.05
C HIS A 488 -3.76 12.74 18.50
N GLN A 489 -4.82 12.13 19.02
CA GLN A 489 -5.22 10.76 18.69
C GLN A 489 -6.20 10.66 17.50
N THR A 490 -7.02 11.69 17.27
CA THR A 490 -8.15 11.67 16.31
C THR A 490 -8.00 12.60 15.12
N LEU A 491 -6.97 13.44 15.10
CA LEU A 491 -6.73 14.41 14.02
C LEU A 491 -5.31 14.21 13.51
N PRO A 492 -5.09 14.27 12.17
CA PRO A 492 -3.78 14.06 11.62
C PRO A 492 -2.86 15.24 11.95
N GLN A 493 -1.56 14.99 11.99
CA GLN A 493 -0.56 16.06 12.09
C GLN A 493 -0.44 16.83 10.77
N ILE A 494 -0.60 16.14 9.64
CA ILE A 494 -0.54 16.69 8.29
C ILE A 494 -1.81 16.29 7.55
N LYS A 495 -2.53 17.27 7.01
CA LYS A 495 -3.70 17.03 6.16
C LYS A 495 -3.47 17.56 4.75
N VAL A 496 -3.78 16.73 3.76
CA VAL A 496 -3.60 17.07 2.34
C VAL A 496 -4.90 16.81 1.58
N ASP A 497 -5.40 17.85 0.91
CA ASP A 497 -6.68 17.86 0.19
C ASP A 497 -6.51 18.38 -1.26
N GLY A 498 -7.55 18.22 -2.09
CA GLY A 498 -7.67 18.92 -3.38
C GLY A 498 -6.70 18.49 -4.50
N ASN A 499 -6.52 17.18 -4.73
CA ASN A 499 -5.62 16.64 -5.77
C ASN A 499 -4.15 17.09 -5.64
N CYS A 500 -3.65 17.23 -4.40
CA CYS A 500 -2.27 17.61 -4.12
C CYS A 500 -1.29 16.44 -4.34
N VAL A 501 -0.06 16.74 -4.74
CA VAL A 501 1.05 15.77 -4.78
C VAL A 501 1.93 15.97 -3.56
N LEU A 502 1.83 15.07 -2.59
CA LEU A 502 2.68 15.04 -1.40
C LEU A 502 3.90 14.14 -1.66
N THR A 503 5.11 14.69 -1.53
CA THR A 503 6.37 13.95 -1.55
C THR A 503 7.07 14.09 -0.21
N VAL A 504 7.41 12.98 0.43
CA VAL A 504 8.16 12.91 1.69
C VAL A 504 9.49 12.24 1.43
N GLY A 505 10.58 12.95 1.64
CA GLY A 505 11.92 12.50 1.32
C GLY A 505 12.36 12.85 -0.10
N SER A 506 13.67 12.82 -0.31
CA SER A 506 14.30 13.01 -1.61
C SER A 506 15.17 11.81 -1.97
N SER A 507 15.78 11.83 -3.15
CA SER A 507 16.79 10.83 -3.55
C SER A 507 18.05 10.89 -2.68
N ILE A 508 18.30 12.00 -1.98
CA ILE A 508 19.40 12.17 -1.04
C ILE A 508 18.88 11.89 0.38
N GLN A 509 19.66 11.16 1.18
CA GLN A 509 19.32 10.84 2.56
C GLN A 509 19.14 12.14 3.37
N SER A 510 17.97 12.29 3.99
CA SER A 510 17.59 13.46 4.78
C SER A 510 17.00 13.04 6.13
N THR A 511 17.09 13.93 7.11
CA THR A 511 16.51 13.75 8.44
C THR A 511 15.04 14.17 8.43
N ILE A 512 14.15 13.18 8.25
CA ILE A 512 12.70 13.37 8.39
C ILE A 512 12.20 12.46 9.51
N THR A 513 11.58 13.04 10.52
CA THR A 513 10.98 12.28 11.63
C THR A 513 9.58 12.80 11.93
N PHE A 514 8.63 11.88 11.98
CA PHE A 514 7.26 12.13 12.45
C PHE A 514 7.04 11.34 13.73
N SER A 515 6.53 12.00 14.77
CA SER A 515 6.18 11.41 16.05
C SER A 515 4.81 11.92 16.45
N SER A 516 3.76 11.21 16.04
CA SER A 516 2.36 11.55 16.34
C SER A 516 1.50 10.29 16.30
N PRO A 517 0.46 10.17 17.15
CA PRO A 517 -0.47 9.04 17.06
C PRO A 517 -1.19 8.96 15.70
N TYR A 518 -1.52 10.11 15.09
CA TYR A 518 -2.04 10.18 13.73
C TYR A 518 -1.21 11.19 12.92
N ILE A 519 -0.46 10.71 11.93
CA ILE A 519 0.57 11.49 11.24
C ILE A 519 -0.02 12.20 10.02
N MET A 520 -0.63 11.46 9.09
CA MET A 520 -1.05 12.00 7.80
C MET A 520 -2.45 11.55 7.40
N SER A 521 -3.23 12.48 6.83
CA SER A 521 -4.49 12.21 6.15
C SER A 521 -4.48 12.84 4.76
N VAL A 522 -4.69 12.05 3.71
CA VAL A 522 -4.68 12.53 2.32
C VAL A 522 -5.97 12.11 1.61
N ASN A 523 -6.81 13.05 1.20
CA ASN A 523 -8.14 12.71 0.67
C ASN A 523 -8.23 12.56 -0.85
N THR A 524 -7.31 13.19 -1.61
CA THR A 524 -7.24 13.09 -3.08
C THR A 524 -5.83 13.47 -3.54
N GLY A 525 -5.38 12.90 -4.67
CA GLY A 525 -4.10 13.26 -5.32
C GLY A 525 -3.10 12.12 -5.34
N GLN A 526 -1.84 12.40 -4.98
CA GLN A 526 -0.74 11.44 -4.96
C GLN A 526 0.11 11.59 -3.69
N VAL A 527 0.56 10.48 -3.11
CA VAL A 527 1.47 10.42 -1.96
C VAL A 527 2.70 9.62 -2.35
N ILE A 528 3.88 10.21 -2.24
CA ILE A 528 5.16 9.57 -2.52
C ILE A 528 6.01 9.63 -1.25
N ILE A 529 6.33 8.47 -0.67
CA ILE A 529 7.17 8.37 0.53
C ILE A 529 8.48 7.71 0.14
N ASN A 530 9.52 8.54 -0.02
CA ASN A 530 10.86 8.11 -0.35
C ASN A 530 11.70 7.83 0.88
N SER A 531 11.57 8.60 1.95
CA SER A 531 12.32 8.41 3.20
C SER A 531 11.56 8.96 4.42
N GLY A 532 12.05 8.66 5.61
CA GLY A 532 11.55 9.20 6.88
C GLY A 532 11.35 8.13 7.95
N ILE A 533 11.28 8.58 9.20
CA ILE A 533 10.95 7.75 10.36
C ILE A 533 9.55 8.13 10.84
N PHE A 534 8.61 7.20 10.80
CA PHE A 534 7.21 7.38 11.19
C PHE A 534 6.95 6.63 12.49
N THR A 535 6.86 7.36 13.60
CA THR A 535 6.57 6.80 14.93
C THR A 535 5.15 7.18 15.35
N SER A 536 4.30 6.18 15.59
CA SER A 536 2.94 6.37 16.10
C SER A 536 2.64 5.38 17.22
N THR A 537 2.02 5.88 18.28
CA THR A 537 1.55 5.10 19.44
C THR A 537 0.08 4.69 19.31
N ASN A 538 -0.63 5.10 18.26
CA ASN A 538 -2.02 4.70 18.04
C ASN A 538 -2.07 3.27 17.50
N GLU A 539 -2.88 2.41 18.13
CA GLU A 539 -3.10 1.03 17.67
C GLU A 539 -4.41 0.87 16.89
N LEU A 540 -5.32 1.85 16.97
CA LEU A 540 -6.66 1.78 16.37
C LEU A 540 -6.71 2.40 14.98
N ASN A 541 -6.01 3.52 14.77
CA ASN A 541 -5.97 4.23 13.49
C ASN A 541 -4.60 4.06 12.85
N ALA A 542 -4.57 4.10 11.52
CA ALA A 542 -3.32 4.09 10.79
C ALA A 542 -2.56 5.40 11.02
N ALA A 543 -1.24 5.32 11.10
CA ALA A 543 -0.39 6.51 11.16
C ALA A 543 -0.59 7.39 9.91
N ILE A 544 -0.79 6.75 8.74
CA ILE A 544 -1.10 7.42 7.47
C ILE A 544 -2.42 6.86 6.93
N GLU A 545 -3.38 7.75 6.67
CA GLU A 545 -4.64 7.40 6.02
C GLU A 545 -4.75 8.14 4.68
N THR A 546 -5.16 7.41 3.65
CA THR A 546 -5.40 8.00 2.33
C THR A 546 -6.73 7.54 1.77
N THR A 547 -7.49 8.48 1.21
CA THR A 547 -8.71 8.25 0.42
C THR A 547 -8.44 8.74 -1.00
N ASP A 548 -8.92 8.03 -2.02
CA ASP A 548 -8.84 8.40 -3.44
C ASP A 548 -7.48 8.98 -3.93
N ALA A 549 -6.38 8.46 -3.38
CA ALA A 549 -5.03 8.91 -3.68
C ALA A 549 -4.11 7.76 -4.14
N ASP A 550 -3.21 8.05 -5.07
CA ASP A 550 -2.18 7.11 -5.52
C ASP A 550 -1.00 7.14 -4.55
N VAL A 551 -0.74 6.05 -3.84
CA VAL A 551 0.30 5.96 -2.82
C VAL A 551 1.49 5.18 -3.35
N THR A 552 2.69 5.73 -3.27
CA THR A 552 3.96 5.08 -3.65
C THR A 552 4.95 5.16 -2.50
N ILE A 553 5.55 4.03 -2.12
CA ILE A 553 6.48 3.93 -0.99
C ILE A 553 7.78 3.27 -1.44
N GLY A 554 8.90 3.93 -1.12
CA GLY A 554 10.25 3.38 -1.27
C GLY A 554 10.83 3.44 -2.68
N ASP A 555 10.63 4.54 -3.43
CA ASP A 555 11.19 4.67 -4.80
C ASP A 555 12.72 4.87 -4.79
N TYR A 556 13.27 5.57 -3.78
CA TYR A 556 14.73 5.87 -3.70
C TYR A 556 15.41 5.42 -2.41
N ASN A 557 14.75 5.55 -1.27
CA ASN A 557 15.29 5.28 0.06
C ASN A 557 14.32 4.36 0.84
N THR A 558 14.76 3.90 2.01
CA THR A 558 14.00 3.01 2.91
C THR A 558 13.28 3.85 3.97
N PRO A 559 11.97 4.14 3.85
CA PRO A 559 11.22 4.68 4.97
C PRO A 559 11.13 3.65 6.10
N SER A 560 11.01 4.12 7.35
CA SER A 560 10.88 3.28 8.54
C SER A 560 9.59 3.61 9.28
N PHE A 561 8.73 2.62 9.50
CA PHE A 561 7.47 2.75 10.22
C PHE A 561 7.57 2.05 11.58
N ASN A 562 7.80 2.81 12.65
CA ASN A 562 7.77 2.33 14.03
C ASN A 562 6.37 2.52 14.62
N THR A 563 5.41 1.72 14.13
CA THR A 563 4.01 1.76 14.56
C THR A 563 3.33 0.43 14.28
N LYS A 564 2.35 0.06 15.11
CA LYS A 564 1.54 -1.15 14.92
C LYS A 564 0.60 -1.06 13.72
N TYR A 565 0.18 0.14 13.31
CA TYR A 565 -0.71 0.34 12.16
C TYR A 565 -0.17 1.48 11.28
N ALA A 566 0.61 1.14 10.26
CA ALA A 566 1.31 2.13 9.45
C ALA A 566 0.40 2.86 8.47
N LEU A 567 -0.43 2.13 7.74
CA LEU A 567 -1.09 2.68 6.54
C LEU A 567 -2.51 2.13 6.34
N SER A 568 -3.44 3.01 5.99
CA SER A 568 -4.78 2.68 5.51
C SER A 568 -5.04 3.42 4.20
N VAL A 569 -5.10 2.70 3.07
CA VAL A 569 -5.35 3.25 1.73
C VAL A 569 -6.74 2.88 1.26
N SER A 570 -7.49 3.82 0.68
CA SER A 570 -8.78 3.53 0.07
C SER A 570 -8.97 4.18 -1.30
N GLY A 571 -9.64 3.48 -2.22
CA GLY A 571 -10.14 4.00 -3.51
C GLY A 571 -9.22 3.84 -4.74
N LYS A 572 -7.94 4.24 -4.66
CA LYS A 572 -7.03 4.24 -5.83
C LYS A 572 -5.97 3.13 -5.81
N SER A 573 -4.71 3.43 -5.44
CA SER A 573 -3.60 2.49 -5.57
C SER A 573 -2.57 2.61 -4.46
N LEU A 574 -1.90 1.50 -4.14
CA LEU A 574 -0.78 1.39 -3.22
C LEU A 574 0.36 0.63 -3.90
N ASN A 575 1.48 1.32 -4.16
CA ASN A 575 2.68 0.74 -4.76
C ASN A 575 3.82 0.74 -3.74
N ILE A 576 4.30 -0.43 -3.36
CA ILE A 576 5.45 -0.61 -2.45
C ILE A 576 6.64 -1.11 -3.28
N ILE A 577 7.65 -0.26 -3.48
CA ILE A 577 8.74 -0.49 -4.44
C ILE A 577 9.96 -1.14 -3.78
N ASN A 578 10.42 -0.61 -2.65
CA ASN A 578 11.63 -1.05 -1.94
C ASN A 578 11.40 -1.18 -0.43
N ASN A 579 12.39 -1.72 0.30
CA ASN A 579 12.44 -1.96 1.76
C ASN A 579 11.73 -0.85 2.58
N ALA A 580 10.42 -0.94 2.78
CA ALA A 580 9.65 0.15 3.40
C ALA A 580 9.26 -0.12 4.86
N PHE A 581 9.36 -1.38 5.32
CA PHE A 581 8.80 -1.81 6.59
C PHE A 581 9.81 -2.67 7.36
N THR A 582 10.91 -2.04 7.79
CA THR A 582 12.05 -2.73 8.45
C THR A 582 12.17 -2.40 9.95
N ALA A 583 11.11 -1.93 10.61
CA ALA A 583 11.16 -1.56 12.02
C ALA A 583 11.14 -2.79 12.96
N ASP A 584 11.54 -2.58 14.22
CA ASP A 584 11.56 -3.63 15.26
C ASP A 584 10.17 -4.18 15.60
N GLN A 585 9.11 -3.42 15.32
CA GLN A 585 7.73 -3.83 15.50
C GLN A 585 7.07 -4.20 14.17
N LEU A 586 6.37 -5.33 14.16
CA LEU A 586 5.53 -5.74 13.03
C LEU A 586 4.35 -4.76 12.87
N THR A 587 4.09 -4.32 11.63
CA THR A 587 3.05 -3.32 11.34
C THR A 587 1.91 -3.85 10.48
N GLN A 588 0.71 -3.30 10.65
CA GLN A 588 -0.46 -3.56 9.83
C GLN A 588 -0.57 -2.54 8.69
N ILE A 589 -1.00 -3.02 7.52
CA ILE A 589 -1.39 -2.21 6.36
C ILE A 589 -2.80 -2.63 5.96
N LYS A 590 -3.67 -1.67 5.71
CA LYS A 590 -5.01 -1.89 5.16
C LYS A 590 -5.16 -1.20 3.81
N ALA A 591 -5.73 -1.90 2.84
CA ALA A 591 -6.09 -1.36 1.54
C ALA A 591 -7.57 -1.70 1.24
N THR A 592 -8.38 -0.70 0.90
CA THR A 592 -9.82 -0.86 0.64
C THR A 592 -10.20 -0.33 -0.74
N ASN A 593 -10.77 -1.13 -1.63
CA ASN A 593 -11.07 -0.77 -3.02
C ASN A 593 -9.86 -0.19 -3.77
N ALA A 594 -8.64 -0.64 -3.45
CA ALA A 594 -7.40 -0.10 -4.01
C ALA A 594 -6.61 -1.19 -4.76
N ALA A 595 -5.91 -0.81 -5.82
CA ALA A 595 -4.96 -1.67 -6.51
C ALA A 595 -3.61 -1.66 -5.76
N VAL A 596 -3.24 -2.80 -5.17
CA VAL A 596 -1.99 -2.95 -4.41
C VAL A 596 -0.94 -3.64 -5.29
N THR A 597 0.24 -3.04 -5.43
CA THR A 597 1.40 -3.63 -6.11
C THR A 597 2.60 -3.64 -5.17
N ILE A 598 3.23 -4.81 -4.98
CA ILE A 598 4.45 -4.96 -4.17
C ILE A 598 5.58 -5.47 -5.07
N GLY A 599 6.70 -4.74 -5.04
CA GLY A 599 7.87 -4.96 -5.89
C GLY A 599 7.71 -4.33 -7.27
N SER A 600 8.69 -3.51 -7.68
CA SER A 600 8.78 -2.94 -9.03
C SER A 600 9.49 -3.90 -9.99
N THR A 601 8.89 -4.21 -11.14
CA THR A 601 9.50 -5.07 -12.17
C THR A 601 10.86 -4.57 -12.69
N ALA A 602 11.20 -3.31 -12.43
CA ALA A 602 12.48 -2.71 -12.81
C ALA A 602 13.58 -2.83 -11.74
N SER A 603 13.26 -3.20 -10.49
CA SER A 603 14.21 -3.27 -9.38
C SER A 603 14.72 -4.70 -9.15
N THR A 604 16.02 -4.85 -8.89
CA THR A 604 16.66 -6.13 -8.58
C THR A 604 16.85 -6.39 -7.09
N THR A 605 16.59 -5.40 -6.22
CA THR A 605 16.74 -5.54 -4.76
C THR A 605 15.44 -6.01 -4.14
N SER A 606 15.42 -7.22 -3.58
CA SER A 606 14.22 -7.78 -2.95
C SER A 606 13.83 -6.95 -1.71
N PRO A 607 12.62 -6.36 -1.67
CA PRO A 607 12.16 -5.66 -0.48
C PRO A 607 11.94 -6.68 0.65
N VAL A 608 12.60 -6.47 1.79
CA VAL A 608 12.34 -7.12 3.06
C VAL A 608 11.21 -6.36 3.74
N ILE A 609 10.11 -7.07 3.98
CA ILE A 609 8.85 -6.51 4.47
C ILE A 609 8.48 -7.29 5.74
N SER A 610 8.71 -6.66 6.89
CA SER A 610 8.29 -7.18 8.19
C SER A 610 6.91 -6.63 8.54
N LEU A 611 5.86 -7.42 8.31
CA LEU A 611 4.47 -7.03 8.55
C LEU A 611 3.82 -7.92 9.59
N GLU A 612 2.97 -7.32 10.40
CA GLU A 612 1.97 -8.07 11.16
C GLU A 612 0.89 -8.55 10.20
N GLN A 613 0.35 -7.67 9.35
CA GLN A 613 -0.68 -8.08 8.39
C GLN A 613 -0.83 -7.07 7.25
N LEU A 614 -0.99 -7.58 6.03
CA LEU A 614 -1.52 -6.84 4.89
C LEU A 614 -2.99 -7.24 4.66
N ASP A 615 -3.94 -6.36 4.97
CA ASP A 615 -5.37 -6.59 4.78
C ASP A 615 -5.88 -5.83 3.55
N VAL A 616 -6.28 -6.55 2.50
CA VAL A 616 -6.77 -5.98 1.23
C VAL A 616 -8.23 -6.36 1.03
N SER A 617 -9.11 -5.37 0.89
CA SER A 617 -10.56 -5.55 0.76
C SER A 617 -11.13 -4.75 -0.42
N GLY A 618 -11.66 -5.37 -1.47
CA GLY A 618 -11.95 -4.66 -2.74
C GLY A 618 -10.70 -4.22 -3.53
N GLY A 619 -10.77 -4.20 -4.88
CA GLY A 619 -9.62 -3.87 -5.76
C GLY A 619 -8.83 -5.09 -6.27
N SER A 620 -7.50 -5.00 -6.30
CA SER A 620 -6.58 -6.09 -6.73
C SER A 620 -5.28 -6.10 -5.94
N LEU A 621 -4.61 -7.25 -5.86
CA LEU A 621 -3.29 -7.41 -5.21
C LEU A 621 -2.30 -8.09 -6.16
N ASN A 622 -1.17 -7.44 -6.44
CA ASN A 622 -0.08 -7.98 -7.26
C ASN A 622 1.21 -7.97 -6.45
N ILE A 623 1.77 -9.15 -6.14
CA ILE A 623 3.06 -9.30 -5.47
C ILE A 623 4.06 -9.83 -6.48
N ASN A 624 4.91 -8.96 -7.02
CA ASN A 624 5.88 -9.34 -8.04
C ASN A 624 7.08 -10.08 -7.43
N PHE A 625 7.64 -9.55 -6.33
CA PHE A 625 8.74 -10.12 -5.54
C PHE A 625 8.84 -9.43 -4.17
N GLY A 626 9.57 -10.03 -3.22
CA GLY A 626 9.76 -9.53 -1.85
C GLY A 626 10.00 -10.65 -0.86
N GLN A 627 10.53 -10.34 0.32
CA GLN A 627 10.71 -11.26 1.44
C GLN A 627 9.79 -10.85 2.58
N PHE A 628 8.87 -11.74 2.94
CA PHE A 628 7.90 -11.53 4.01
C PHE A 628 8.11 -12.57 5.11
N THR A 629 8.21 -12.11 6.35
CA THR A 629 8.42 -13.00 7.49
C THR A 629 7.50 -12.62 8.65
N LYS A 630 6.88 -13.61 9.28
CA LYS A 630 6.00 -13.43 10.45
C LYS A 630 6.00 -14.71 11.28
N THR A 631 5.85 -14.59 12.59
CA THR A 631 5.88 -15.73 13.52
C THR A 631 4.55 -15.98 14.24
N THR A 632 3.60 -15.04 14.19
CA THR A 632 2.27 -15.19 14.81
C THR A 632 1.29 -15.92 13.87
N ALA A 633 0.24 -16.52 14.45
CA ALA A 633 -0.69 -17.42 13.75
C ALA A 633 -1.76 -16.72 12.88
N THR A 634 -1.91 -15.39 12.99
CA THR A 634 -2.82 -14.61 12.14
C THR A 634 -2.27 -14.55 10.70
N PRO A 635 -3.12 -14.39 9.67
CA PRO A 635 -2.62 -14.35 8.29
C PRO A 635 -1.70 -13.15 8.07
N LEU A 636 -0.56 -13.39 7.42
CA LEU A 636 0.36 -12.35 6.95
C LEU A 636 -0.30 -11.48 5.87
N ILE A 637 -1.06 -12.11 4.97
CA ILE A 637 -1.85 -11.43 3.94
C ILE A 637 -3.28 -11.91 4.05
N LYS A 638 -4.22 -10.98 4.26
CA LYS A 638 -5.64 -11.23 4.27
C LYS A 638 -6.27 -10.50 3.09
N VAL A 639 -7.12 -11.21 2.35
CA VAL A 639 -7.75 -10.72 1.15
C VAL A 639 -9.25 -11.01 1.20
N THR A 640 -10.09 -10.00 1.01
CA THR A 640 -11.56 -10.15 0.97
C THR A 640 -12.18 -9.37 -0.19
N ASN A 641 -13.23 -9.91 -0.81
CA ASN A 641 -14.03 -9.20 -1.81
C ASN A 641 -13.22 -8.58 -2.98
N LEU A 642 -12.12 -9.21 -3.43
CA LEU A 642 -11.29 -8.71 -4.53
C LEU A 642 -11.69 -9.30 -5.88
N ALA A 643 -11.31 -8.59 -6.94
CA ALA A 643 -11.34 -9.15 -8.28
C ALA A 643 -10.21 -10.18 -8.49
N GLN A 644 -8.98 -9.88 -8.04
CA GLN A 644 -7.81 -10.70 -8.38
C GLN A 644 -6.61 -10.52 -7.43
N VAL A 645 -5.97 -11.62 -7.08
CA VAL A 645 -4.68 -11.73 -6.37
C VAL A 645 -3.69 -12.45 -7.27
N ASN A 646 -2.53 -11.84 -7.54
CA ASN A 646 -1.46 -12.41 -8.34
C ASN A 646 -0.15 -12.43 -7.53
N ILE A 647 0.49 -13.60 -7.43
CA ILE A 647 1.78 -13.78 -6.74
C ILE A 647 2.82 -14.31 -7.71
N GLY A 648 3.93 -13.59 -7.83
CA GLY A 648 5.05 -13.85 -8.72
C GLY A 648 4.82 -13.33 -10.14
N ALA A 649 5.72 -12.47 -10.61
CA ALA A 649 5.76 -12.06 -12.01
C ALA A 649 6.52 -13.06 -12.89
N ALA A 650 6.14 -13.18 -14.17
CA ALA A 650 6.79 -14.12 -15.11
C ALA A 650 8.31 -13.89 -15.22
N ASN A 651 8.77 -12.63 -15.18
CA ASN A 651 10.16 -12.23 -15.39
C ASN A 651 10.83 -11.59 -14.15
N GLY A 652 10.24 -11.71 -12.96
CA GLY A 652 10.75 -11.09 -11.72
C GLY A 652 11.53 -12.05 -10.82
N ALA A 653 12.15 -11.51 -9.77
CA ALA A 653 12.68 -12.29 -8.65
C ALA A 653 11.55 -13.11 -7.97
N ILE A 654 11.92 -14.17 -7.24
CA ILE A 654 10.93 -15.06 -6.61
C ILE A 654 10.52 -14.45 -5.26
N PRO A 655 9.23 -14.13 -5.02
CA PRO A 655 8.79 -13.71 -3.69
C PRO A 655 8.96 -14.86 -2.69
N SER A 656 9.37 -14.56 -1.46
CA SER A 656 9.52 -15.54 -0.38
C SER A 656 8.70 -15.14 0.84
N PHE A 657 8.00 -16.09 1.42
CA PHE A 657 7.08 -15.94 2.53
C PHE A 657 7.43 -16.97 3.60
N SER A 658 7.63 -16.51 4.84
CA SER A 658 7.88 -17.37 6.00
C SER A 658 6.91 -17.02 7.12
N ALA A 659 5.80 -17.75 7.24
CA ALA A 659 4.80 -17.54 8.30
C ALA A 659 3.94 -18.79 8.54
N PRO A 660 3.37 -18.97 9.75
CA PRO A 660 2.39 -20.02 10.03
C PRO A 660 1.12 -19.92 9.20
N ASN A 661 0.67 -18.69 8.93
CA ASN A 661 -0.43 -18.43 8.01
C ASN A 661 -0.02 -17.31 7.05
N ILE A 662 0.21 -17.64 5.78
CA ILE A 662 0.71 -16.68 4.80
C ILE A 662 -0.45 -15.95 4.15
N LEU A 663 -1.47 -16.66 3.68
CA LEU A 663 -2.50 -16.09 2.82
C LEU A 663 -3.89 -16.61 3.18
N ASP A 664 -4.79 -15.71 3.58
CA ASP A 664 -6.23 -15.97 3.72
C ASP A 664 -6.99 -15.19 2.62
N VAL A 665 -7.56 -15.87 1.62
CA VAL A 665 -8.31 -15.26 0.50
C VAL A 665 -9.80 -15.61 0.54
N TYR A 666 -10.68 -14.61 0.47
CA TYR A 666 -12.13 -14.81 0.48
C TYR A 666 -12.78 -14.15 -0.74
N SER A 667 -13.67 -14.87 -1.42
CA SER A 667 -14.50 -14.35 -2.52
C SER A 667 -13.70 -13.64 -3.61
N SER A 668 -12.60 -14.24 -4.10
CA SER A 668 -11.65 -13.62 -5.04
C SER A 668 -11.04 -14.66 -6.02
N ILE A 669 -10.28 -14.19 -7.02
CA ILE A 669 -9.43 -15.05 -7.87
C ILE A 669 -8.00 -15.02 -7.33
N LEU A 670 -7.38 -16.18 -7.08
CA LEU A 670 -5.99 -16.33 -6.63
C LEU A 670 -5.14 -17.01 -7.71
N ASN A 671 -4.10 -16.32 -8.18
CA ASN A 671 -3.10 -16.87 -9.10
C ASN A 671 -1.71 -16.83 -8.45
N ILE A 672 -1.06 -17.98 -8.30
CA ILE A 672 0.31 -18.10 -7.81
C ILE A 672 1.18 -18.63 -8.95
N THR A 673 1.95 -17.76 -9.60
CA THR A 673 2.84 -18.12 -10.70
C THR A 673 4.20 -18.62 -10.18
N LYS A 674 4.79 -17.91 -9.21
CA LYS A 674 6.07 -18.21 -8.56
C LYS A 674 6.04 -17.75 -7.11
N GLY A 675 6.82 -18.40 -6.25
CA GLY A 675 7.01 -17.97 -4.86
C GLY A 675 7.59 -19.08 -4.00
N ARG A 676 8.21 -18.74 -2.87
CA ARG A 676 8.65 -19.67 -1.83
C ARG A 676 7.80 -19.48 -0.60
N PHE A 677 7.02 -20.47 -0.21
CA PHE A 677 6.12 -20.41 0.94
C PHE A 677 6.61 -21.41 1.97
N SER A 678 6.99 -20.94 3.15
CA SER A 678 7.45 -21.82 4.23
C SER A 678 6.83 -21.50 5.58
N ASP A 679 6.60 -22.53 6.38
CA ASP A 679 6.32 -22.39 7.82
C ASP A 679 7.43 -23.09 8.62
N GLN A 680 7.76 -22.51 9.77
CA GLN A 680 8.71 -23.06 10.75
C GLN A 680 7.98 -23.64 11.98
N THR A 681 6.67 -23.46 12.08
CA THR A 681 5.82 -23.91 13.18
C THR A 681 4.98 -25.12 12.79
N ASN A 682 4.39 -25.82 13.78
CA ASN A 682 3.74 -27.12 13.57
C ASN A 682 2.23 -27.05 13.27
N ASP A 683 1.62 -25.87 13.44
CA ASP A 683 0.16 -25.72 13.48
C ASP A 683 -0.40 -24.78 12.39
N GLY A 684 0.46 -24.25 11.52
CA GLY A 684 0.09 -23.29 10.48
C GLY A 684 -0.52 -23.90 9.22
N ILE A 685 -1.44 -23.16 8.57
CA ILE A 685 -1.90 -23.41 7.20
C ILE A 685 -1.35 -22.30 6.32
N LEU A 686 -0.51 -22.63 5.33
CA LEU A 686 0.14 -21.60 4.50
C LEU A 686 -0.87 -20.76 3.72
N VAL A 687 -1.82 -21.41 3.04
CA VAL A 687 -2.83 -20.75 2.21
C VAL A 687 -4.22 -21.27 2.55
N LYS A 688 -5.09 -20.38 3.02
CA LYS A 688 -6.53 -20.62 3.15
C LYS A 688 -7.27 -19.84 2.09
N THR A 689 -8.23 -20.47 1.45
CA THR A 689 -9.16 -19.77 0.57
C THR A 689 -10.59 -20.18 0.85
N LYS A 690 -11.52 -19.26 0.66
CA LYS A 690 -12.94 -19.57 0.70
C LYS A 690 -13.68 -18.88 -0.44
N SER A 691 -14.50 -19.64 -1.16
CA SER A 691 -15.24 -19.10 -2.32
C SER A 691 -14.33 -18.45 -3.35
N CYS A 692 -13.23 -19.11 -3.73
CA CYS A 692 -12.21 -18.57 -4.62
C CYS A 692 -11.92 -19.48 -5.82
N LEU A 693 -11.55 -18.88 -6.96
CA LEU A 693 -10.91 -19.59 -8.07
C LEU A 693 -9.40 -19.58 -7.86
N VAL A 694 -8.75 -20.74 -7.78
CA VAL A 694 -7.32 -20.84 -7.43
C VAL A 694 -6.52 -21.51 -8.53
N THR A 695 -5.49 -20.82 -9.03
CA THR A 695 -4.53 -21.34 -10.02
C THR A 695 -3.10 -21.25 -9.48
N ILE A 696 -2.36 -22.37 -9.52
CA ILE A 696 -0.98 -22.46 -9.02
C ILE A 696 -0.06 -22.98 -10.14
N GLY A 697 1.07 -22.30 -10.36
CA GLY A 697 2.14 -22.72 -11.27
C GLY A 697 1.88 -22.47 -12.76
N ASP A 698 1.08 -21.46 -13.10
CA ASP A 698 0.85 -21.11 -14.51
C ASP A 698 1.99 -20.24 -15.06
N GLY A 699 2.99 -20.86 -15.70
CA GLY A 699 4.17 -20.17 -16.24
C GLY A 699 5.35 -20.04 -15.26
N GLY A 700 5.31 -20.71 -14.10
CA GLY A 700 6.39 -20.76 -13.13
C GLY A 700 6.28 -21.92 -12.15
N ILE A 701 7.31 -22.12 -11.31
CA ILE A 701 7.39 -23.20 -10.31
C ILE A 701 7.36 -22.59 -8.91
N PRO A 702 6.21 -22.53 -8.23
CA PRO A 702 6.15 -22.17 -6.83
C PRO A 702 6.63 -23.31 -5.92
N GLU A 703 7.26 -22.98 -4.81
CA GLU A 703 7.80 -23.89 -3.80
C GLU A 703 7.00 -23.72 -2.50
N PHE A 704 6.45 -24.79 -1.95
CA PHE A 704 5.72 -24.80 -0.68
C PHE A 704 6.35 -25.80 0.30
N ARG A 705 6.62 -25.35 1.52
CA ARG A 705 7.19 -26.16 2.61
C ARG A 705 6.46 -25.90 3.93
N GLY A 706 5.56 -26.77 4.34
CA GLY A 706 4.79 -26.60 5.57
C GLY A 706 4.09 -27.88 6.01
N TYR A 707 3.32 -27.81 7.10
CA TYR A 707 2.51 -28.93 7.59
C TYR A 707 1.17 -29.02 6.86
N GLN A 708 0.41 -27.93 6.85
CA GLN A 708 -0.78 -27.77 6.02
C GLN A 708 -0.49 -26.67 5.01
N ILE A 709 -0.56 -27.00 3.71
CA ILE A 709 -0.16 -26.06 2.66
C ILE A 709 -1.40 -25.33 2.12
N LEU A 710 -2.42 -26.06 1.70
CA LEU A 710 -3.62 -25.49 1.08
C LEU A 710 -4.89 -25.95 1.83
N ASP A 711 -5.74 -25.01 2.23
CA ASP A 711 -7.10 -25.24 2.73
C ASP A 711 -8.09 -24.42 1.89
N ILE A 712 -8.84 -25.09 1.01
CA ILE A 712 -9.66 -24.47 -0.04
C ILE A 712 -11.13 -24.83 0.20
N GLN A 713 -11.94 -23.88 0.68
CA GLN A 713 -13.31 -24.14 1.13
C GLN A 713 -14.37 -23.43 0.28
N GLY A 714 -15.25 -24.18 -0.37
CA GLY A 714 -16.42 -23.62 -1.03
C GLY A 714 -16.13 -22.85 -2.32
N GLY A 715 -17.15 -22.85 -3.18
CA GLY A 715 -17.15 -22.23 -4.50
C GLY A 715 -17.41 -20.73 -4.51
N ALA A 716 -16.92 -20.03 -5.53
CA ALA A 716 -17.15 -18.59 -5.72
C ALA A 716 -18.47 -18.36 -6.48
N THR A 717 -19.46 -17.71 -5.85
CA THR A 717 -20.64 -17.17 -6.54
C THR A 717 -20.35 -15.75 -7.02
N ILE A 718 -19.77 -15.60 -8.20
CA ILE A 718 -19.69 -14.29 -8.87
C ILE A 718 -21.01 -14.04 -9.61
N PRO A 719 -21.71 -12.91 -9.41
CA PRO A 719 -22.93 -12.59 -10.14
C PRO A 719 -22.64 -12.45 -11.65
N GLY A 720 -23.16 -13.36 -12.47
CA GLY A 720 -23.15 -13.26 -13.94
C GLY A 720 -22.24 -14.24 -14.67
N ASP A 721 -21.42 -15.05 -13.98
CA ASP A 721 -20.54 -16.04 -14.62
C ASP A 721 -20.80 -17.44 -14.07
N ILE A 722 -20.72 -18.43 -14.97
CA ILE A 722 -20.98 -19.84 -14.63
C ILE A 722 -19.95 -20.29 -13.60
N ILE A 723 -20.44 -20.74 -12.45
CA ILE A 723 -19.74 -21.36 -11.31
C ILE A 723 -18.48 -22.12 -11.77
N ARG A 724 -17.28 -21.58 -11.52
CA ARG A 724 -16.01 -22.29 -11.69
C ARG A 724 -15.34 -22.50 -10.34
N ASP A 725 -15.86 -23.45 -9.60
CA ASP A 725 -15.29 -23.91 -8.32
C ASP A 725 -14.11 -24.81 -8.64
N THR A 726 -12.93 -24.24 -8.89
CA THR A 726 -11.78 -25.02 -9.38
C THR A 726 -10.48 -24.62 -8.71
N LEU A 727 -9.80 -25.60 -8.11
CA LEU A 727 -8.39 -25.54 -7.76
C LEU A 727 -7.59 -26.17 -8.92
N THR A 728 -6.74 -25.39 -9.58
CA THR A 728 -5.87 -25.88 -10.66
C THR A 728 -4.41 -25.75 -10.24
N ILE A 729 -3.69 -26.86 -10.12
CA ILE A 729 -2.24 -26.90 -9.85
C ILE A 729 -1.53 -27.36 -11.12
N LYS A 730 -1.00 -26.44 -11.92
CA LYS A 730 -0.26 -26.77 -13.15
C LYS A 730 1.19 -27.18 -12.86
N GLN A 731 1.86 -26.48 -11.94
CA GLN A 731 3.24 -26.71 -11.52
C GLN A 731 3.44 -26.37 -10.04
N GLY A 732 4.49 -26.91 -9.44
CA GLY A 732 4.95 -26.55 -8.10
C GLY A 732 5.68 -27.68 -7.39
N SER A 733 6.46 -27.35 -6.37
CA SER A 733 7.12 -28.28 -5.47
C SER A 733 6.51 -28.17 -4.08
N PHE A 734 5.83 -29.21 -3.62
CA PHE A 734 5.16 -29.26 -2.32
C PHE A 734 5.87 -30.27 -1.42
N THR A 735 6.40 -29.83 -0.28
CA THR A 735 7.16 -30.69 0.64
C THR A 735 6.66 -30.53 2.07
N SER A 736 6.31 -31.63 2.75
CA SER A 736 6.02 -31.58 4.19
C SER A 736 7.31 -31.37 4.98
N ALA A 737 7.30 -30.47 5.97
CA ALA A 737 8.51 -30.10 6.69
C ALA A 737 9.01 -31.15 7.71
N TYR A 738 8.16 -32.09 8.20
CA TYR A 738 8.51 -33.03 9.29
C TYR A 738 7.73 -34.36 9.21
N THR A 739 8.34 -35.45 9.72
CA THR A 739 7.90 -36.85 9.57
C THR A 739 7.42 -37.53 10.87
N SER A 740 7.02 -36.77 11.91
CA SER A 740 6.92 -37.34 13.28
C SER A 740 5.68 -37.02 14.11
N LEU A 741 4.55 -36.59 13.51
CA LEU A 741 3.34 -36.25 14.29
C LEU A 741 2.25 -37.33 14.21
N THR A 742 1.57 -37.51 15.34
CA THR A 742 0.53 -38.52 15.59
C THR A 742 -0.84 -38.19 15.00
N ASN A 743 -1.04 -36.98 14.48
CA ASN A 743 -2.30 -36.55 13.83
C ASN A 743 -2.17 -36.54 12.30
N PRO A 744 -3.20 -36.98 11.55
CA PRO A 744 -3.19 -36.97 10.08
C PRO A 744 -3.27 -35.53 9.55
N LEU A 745 -2.12 -34.88 9.38
CA LEU A 745 -2.05 -33.52 8.84
C LEU A 745 -2.08 -33.57 7.31
N ARG A 746 -3.08 -32.92 6.71
CA ARG A 746 -3.37 -32.93 5.27
C ARG A 746 -2.59 -31.81 4.57
N MET A 747 -1.79 -32.12 3.56
CA MET A 747 -1.06 -31.10 2.80
C MET A 747 -2.02 -30.21 2.00
N ILE A 748 -3.01 -30.80 1.31
CA ILE A 748 -4.05 -30.09 0.56
C ILE A 748 -5.41 -30.57 1.07
N TYR A 749 -6.26 -29.65 1.53
CA TYR A 749 -7.67 -29.89 1.81
C TYR A 749 -8.53 -29.04 0.88
N SER A 750 -9.50 -29.68 0.22
CA SER A 750 -10.44 -29.03 -0.69
C SER A 750 -11.87 -29.50 -0.42
N PHE A 751 -12.79 -28.58 -0.15
CA PHE A 751 -14.21 -28.87 0.11
C PHE A 751 -15.10 -28.20 -0.95
N GLY A 752 -15.84 -29.01 -1.72
CA GLY A 752 -16.83 -28.53 -2.69
C GLY A 752 -16.27 -27.95 -4.00
N ASN A 753 -15.01 -28.28 -4.35
CA ASN A 753 -14.32 -27.77 -5.56
C ASN A 753 -13.92 -28.89 -6.52
N ASN A 754 -13.85 -28.59 -7.81
CA ASN A 754 -13.13 -29.41 -8.79
C ASN A 754 -11.62 -29.21 -8.58
N VAL A 755 -10.87 -30.28 -8.38
CA VAL A 755 -9.41 -30.21 -8.23
C VAL A 755 -8.76 -30.75 -9.49
N ILE A 756 -7.90 -29.97 -10.13
CA ILE A 756 -7.12 -30.36 -11.31
C ILE A 756 -5.63 -30.28 -10.95
N ILE A 757 -4.91 -31.40 -11.06
CA ILE A 757 -3.47 -31.48 -10.79
C ILE A 757 -2.73 -31.87 -12.07
N GLY A 758 -1.73 -31.07 -12.42
CA GLY A 758 -0.87 -31.22 -13.58
C GLY A 758 -1.47 -30.68 -14.87
N SER A 759 -0.66 -30.73 -15.92
CA SER A 759 -1.09 -30.56 -17.31
C SER A 759 -0.33 -31.53 -18.22
N SER A 760 -0.66 -31.58 -19.50
CA SER A 760 0.05 -32.42 -20.47
C SER A 760 1.53 -32.06 -20.63
N THR A 761 1.93 -30.83 -20.29
CA THR A 761 3.31 -30.33 -20.48
C THR A 761 4.05 -30.07 -19.17
N THR A 762 3.38 -30.17 -18.03
CA THR A 762 3.94 -29.69 -16.76
C THR A 762 3.63 -30.64 -15.60
N VAL A 763 4.61 -30.90 -14.74
CA VAL A 763 4.53 -31.95 -13.71
C VAL A 763 4.77 -31.35 -12.32
N PRO A 764 3.74 -31.16 -11.48
CA PRO A 764 3.92 -30.79 -10.08
C PRO A 764 4.49 -31.96 -9.27
N SER A 765 5.28 -31.68 -8.24
CA SER A 765 5.86 -32.69 -7.34
C SER A 765 5.36 -32.51 -5.91
N PHE A 766 4.89 -33.60 -5.31
CA PHE A 766 4.40 -33.67 -3.94
C PHE A 766 5.23 -34.68 -3.16
N ASN A 767 5.79 -34.25 -2.03
CA ASN A 767 6.56 -35.08 -1.12
C ASN A 767 6.01 -34.92 0.31
N ALA A 768 5.12 -35.82 0.72
CA ALA A 768 4.52 -35.80 2.06
C ALA A 768 3.86 -37.12 2.45
N GLU A 769 3.52 -37.22 3.74
CA GLU A 769 2.80 -38.36 4.32
C GLU A 769 1.31 -38.40 3.94
N TYR A 770 0.64 -37.24 3.85
CA TYR A 770 -0.75 -37.10 3.38
C TYR A 770 -0.85 -35.94 2.39
N ILE A 771 -1.15 -36.24 1.12
CA ILE A 771 -1.02 -35.23 0.06
C ILE A 771 -2.34 -34.52 -0.23
N LEU A 772 -3.45 -35.25 -0.38
CA LEU A 772 -4.69 -34.64 -0.82
C LEU A 772 -5.92 -35.18 -0.08
N MET A 773 -6.74 -34.27 0.42
CA MET A 773 -8.12 -34.53 0.78
C MET A 773 -9.10 -33.68 -0.02
N SER A 774 -10.02 -34.33 -0.75
CA SER A 774 -11.04 -33.64 -1.55
C SER A 774 -12.44 -34.16 -1.25
N GLU A 775 -13.40 -33.26 -1.08
CA GLU A 775 -14.79 -33.62 -0.77
C GLU A 775 -15.79 -32.98 -1.76
N TYR A 776 -16.81 -33.73 -2.17
CA TYR A 776 -18.08 -33.27 -2.79
C TYR A 776 -18.08 -32.80 -4.27
N LYS A 777 -17.05 -33.04 -5.11
CA LYS A 777 -17.10 -32.76 -6.57
C LYS A 777 -16.28 -33.71 -7.45
N SER A 778 -15.13 -33.27 -7.96
CA SER A 778 -14.29 -34.06 -8.88
C SER A 778 -12.80 -33.80 -8.63
N LEU A 779 -11.99 -34.83 -8.81
CA LEU A 779 -10.54 -34.78 -8.74
C LEU A 779 -9.97 -35.31 -10.05
N SER A 780 -9.29 -34.48 -10.81
CA SER A 780 -8.61 -34.83 -12.06
C SER A 780 -7.10 -34.68 -11.90
N ILE A 781 -6.36 -35.78 -11.92
CA ILE A 781 -4.90 -35.80 -11.91
C ILE A 781 -4.43 -36.10 -13.33
N ILE A 782 -3.99 -35.09 -14.06
CA ILE A 782 -3.46 -35.23 -15.42
C ILE A 782 -2.01 -35.73 -15.37
N SER A 783 -1.20 -35.15 -14.49
CA SER A 783 0.23 -35.50 -14.30
C SER A 783 0.71 -35.03 -12.93
N GLY A 784 1.79 -35.62 -12.43
CA GLY A 784 2.39 -35.26 -11.14
C GLY A 784 3.30 -36.35 -10.59
N ILE A 785 4.24 -35.99 -9.72
CA ILE A 785 5.09 -36.94 -8.98
C ILE A 785 4.66 -36.91 -7.52
N PHE A 786 4.14 -38.02 -7.01
CA PHE A 786 3.64 -38.17 -5.65
C PHE A 786 4.54 -39.15 -4.89
N THR A 787 5.37 -38.66 -3.97
CA THR A 787 6.27 -39.47 -3.15
C THR A 787 5.80 -39.45 -1.70
N GLY A 788 5.42 -40.62 -1.17
CA GLY A 788 5.05 -40.81 0.23
C GLY A 788 6.18 -41.49 1.01
N VAL A 789 6.50 -40.97 2.20
CA VAL A 789 7.65 -41.43 3.02
C VAL A 789 7.27 -42.32 4.20
N SER A 790 5.99 -42.62 4.43
CA SER A 790 5.53 -43.48 5.52
C SER A 790 4.24 -44.26 5.19
N SER A 791 3.79 -45.09 6.12
CA SER A 791 2.79 -46.16 5.95
C SER A 791 1.33 -45.71 5.80
N LYS A 792 1.09 -44.57 5.14
CA LYS A 792 -0.20 -43.87 5.14
C LYS A 792 -0.61 -43.36 3.75
N GLU A 793 -1.85 -42.90 3.62
CA GLU A 793 -2.61 -42.68 2.38
C GLU A 793 -2.26 -41.35 1.67
N ILE A 794 -1.97 -41.38 0.36
CA ILE A 794 -1.68 -40.17 -0.43
C ILE A 794 -2.95 -39.38 -0.79
N ILE A 795 -3.98 -40.05 -1.30
CA ILE A 795 -5.25 -39.45 -1.71
C ILE A 795 -6.38 -40.00 -0.83
N TYR A 796 -7.12 -39.07 -0.24
CA TYR A 796 -8.32 -39.35 0.56
C TYR A 796 -9.49 -38.53 0.02
N THR A 797 -10.62 -39.12 -0.32
CA THR A 797 -11.73 -38.37 -0.92
C THR A 797 -13.11 -38.85 -0.49
N TYR A 798 -14.08 -37.93 -0.46
CA TYR A 798 -15.51 -38.22 -0.23
C TYR A 798 -16.38 -37.64 -1.36
N ASP A 799 -17.46 -38.34 -1.73
CA ASP A 799 -18.47 -37.90 -2.71
C ASP A 799 -17.92 -37.23 -3.98
N SER A 800 -16.88 -37.84 -4.58
CA SER A 800 -16.15 -37.25 -5.71
C SER A 800 -16.03 -38.20 -6.90
N GLU A 801 -15.97 -37.66 -8.11
CA GLU A 801 -15.52 -38.36 -9.31
C GLU A 801 -14.00 -38.20 -9.47
N ILE A 802 -13.25 -39.29 -9.49
CA ILE A 802 -11.79 -39.25 -9.59
C ILE A 802 -11.36 -39.67 -10.99
N THR A 803 -10.50 -38.91 -11.65
CA THR A 803 -9.87 -39.27 -12.93
C THR A 803 -8.35 -39.14 -12.82
N ILE A 804 -7.61 -40.18 -13.19
CA ILE A 804 -6.14 -40.21 -13.12
C ILE A 804 -5.56 -40.51 -14.52
N GLY A 805 -4.63 -39.69 -14.97
CA GLY A 805 -3.85 -39.87 -16.20
C GLY A 805 -4.55 -39.44 -17.50
N ASN A 806 -5.50 -38.51 -17.44
CA ASN A 806 -6.15 -37.99 -18.65
C ASN A 806 -5.24 -37.00 -19.39
N GLY A 807 -4.39 -37.48 -20.31
CA GLY A 807 -3.47 -36.65 -21.11
C GLY A 807 -2.06 -36.49 -20.55
N GLY A 808 -1.71 -37.26 -19.51
CA GLY A 808 -0.37 -37.31 -18.91
C GLY A 808 -0.15 -38.58 -18.08
N ILE A 809 1.06 -38.77 -17.56
CA ILE A 809 1.45 -39.98 -16.80
C ILE A 809 1.81 -39.58 -15.35
N PRO A 810 0.85 -39.60 -14.41
CA PRO A 810 1.15 -39.37 -13.01
C PRO A 810 1.95 -40.54 -12.42
N GLN A 811 2.86 -40.24 -11.50
CA GLN A 811 3.73 -41.21 -10.83
C GLN A 811 3.46 -41.20 -9.33
N PHE A 812 3.16 -42.36 -8.76
CA PHE A 812 2.94 -42.56 -7.34
C PHE A 812 4.00 -43.51 -6.80
N THR A 813 4.71 -43.11 -5.76
CA THR A 813 5.70 -43.93 -5.04
C THR A 813 5.37 -43.89 -3.56
N CYS A 814 4.68 -44.90 -3.04
CA CYS A 814 4.12 -44.87 -1.68
C CYS A 814 3.62 -46.23 -1.20
N GLN A 815 3.28 -46.33 0.10
CA GLN A 815 2.59 -47.50 0.63
C GLN A 815 1.13 -47.61 0.15
N TYR A 816 0.37 -46.50 0.21
CA TYR A 816 -1.04 -46.44 -0.20
C TYR A 816 -1.25 -45.26 -1.15
N ALA A 817 -1.43 -45.51 -2.45
CA ALA A 817 -1.66 -44.42 -3.41
C ALA A 817 -3.08 -43.85 -3.29
N LEU A 818 -4.07 -44.73 -3.14
CA LEU A 818 -5.47 -44.35 -3.07
C LEU A 818 -6.23 -45.25 -2.11
N ASN A 819 -6.92 -44.68 -1.14
CA ASN A 819 -7.76 -45.43 -0.22
C ASN A 819 -9.14 -44.80 -0.11
N VAL A 820 -10.15 -45.52 -0.56
CA VAL A 820 -11.57 -45.12 -0.61
C VAL A 820 -12.35 -46.05 0.33
N LYS A 821 -12.20 -45.83 1.65
CA LYS A 821 -12.67 -46.74 2.72
C LYS A 821 -13.98 -46.36 3.42
N HIS A 822 -14.60 -45.24 3.08
CA HIS A 822 -15.85 -44.85 3.76
C HIS A 822 -17.09 -45.29 2.98
N ARG A 823 -17.99 -45.96 3.71
CA ARG A 823 -19.18 -46.71 3.24
C ARG A 823 -20.25 -45.91 2.48
N GLU A 824 -20.04 -44.63 2.19
CA GLU A 824 -20.97 -43.81 1.41
C GLU A 824 -20.21 -42.82 0.49
N GLN A 825 -20.43 -42.93 -0.83
CA GLN A 825 -20.46 -41.85 -1.84
C GLN A 825 -19.33 -41.58 -2.87
N VAL A 826 -18.16 -42.23 -3.00
CA VAL A 826 -17.33 -41.95 -4.22
C VAL A 826 -18.05 -42.48 -5.48
N LYS A 827 -18.41 -41.58 -6.41
CA LYS A 827 -19.29 -41.84 -7.57
C LYS A 827 -18.63 -42.73 -8.62
N SER A 828 -17.38 -42.42 -8.98
CA SER A 828 -16.56 -43.23 -9.89
C SER A 828 -15.07 -42.92 -9.74
N LEU A 829 -14.24 -43.92 -10.03
CA LEU A 829 -12.78 -43.81 -10.12
C LEU A 829 -12.34 -44.25 -11.52
N ASN A 830 -11.83 -43.33 -12.32
CA ASN A 830 -11.35 -43.57 -13.69
C ASN A 830 -9.82 -43.48 -13.74
N ILE A 831 -9.11 -44.60 -13.89
CA ILE A 831 -7.66 -44.66 -14.04
C ILE A 831 -7.34 -44.90 -15.51
N ILE A 832 -6.95 -43.85 -16.24
CA ILE A 832 -6.61 -43.92 -17.66
C ILE A 832 -5.15 -44.31 -17.84
N GLN A 833 -4.23 -43.61 -17.16
CA GLN A 833 -2.77 -43.85 -17.19
C GLN A 833 -2.14 -43.52 -15.83
N GLY A 834 -0.96 -44.06 -15.57
CA GLY A 834 -0.17 -43.75 -14.36
C GLY A 834 0.83 -44.85 -14.02
N VAL A 835 1.84 -44.52 -13.23
CA VAL A 835 2.81 -45.47 -12.66
C VAL A 835 2.62 -45.51 -11.16
N PHE A 836 2.24 -46.65 -10.62
CA PHE A 836 1.97 -46.88 -9.21
C PHE A 836 3.03 -47.83 -8.65
N THR A 837 3.95 -47.32 -7.84
CA THR A 837 5.06 -48.08 -7.24
C THR A 837 4.84 -48.24 -5.75
N GLY A 838 4.62 -49.48 -5.31
CA GLY A 838 4.27 -49.82 -3.93
C GLY A 838 5.45 -50.42 -3.19
N THR A 839 5.59 -50.07 -1.91
CA THR A 839 6.66 -50.59 -1.04
C THR A 839 6.16 -51.56 0.04
N SER A 840 4.85 -51.82 0.16
CA SER A 840 4.28 -52.76 1.14
C SER A 840 3.46 -53.88 0.49
N SER A 841 3.06 -54.84 1.32
CA SER A 841 2.13 -55.93 0.99
C SER A 841 0.66 -55.52 0.87
N ASP A 842 0.31 -54.29 1.27
CA ASP A 842 -1.07 -53.80 1.26
C ASP A 842 -1.50 -53.34 -0.13
N ALA A 843 -2.80 -53.31 -0.39
CA ALA A 843 -3.32 -52.90 -1.69
C ALA A 843 -3.04 -51.41 -1.95
N MET A 844 -2.37 -51.12 -3.07
CA MET A 844 -2.08 -49.74 -3.49
C MET A 844 -3.34 -48.91 -3.73
N ILE A 845 -4.42 -49.56 -4.18
CA ILE A 845 -5.75 -48.99 -4.29
C ILE A 845 -6.72 -49.88 -3.52
N THR A 846 -7.42 -49.31 -2.54
CA THR A 846 -8.54 -49.98 -1.84
C THR A 846 -9.82 -49.18 -2.06
N THR A 847 -10.92 -49.81 -2.46
CA THR A 847 -12.23 -49.14 -2.63
C THR A 847 -13.38 -49.99 -2.09
N GLN A 848 -14.33 -49.39 -1.35
CA GLN A 848 -15.44 -50.14 -0.73
C GLN A 848 -16.84 -49.95 -1.35
N THR A 849 -17.05 -48.94 -2.21
CA THR A 849 -18.41 -48.56 -2.66
C THR A 849 -18.45 -47.84 -4.02
N THR A 850 -17.52 -48.09 -4.94
CA THR A 850 -17.34 -47.25 -6.16
C THR A 850 -17.18 -48.06 -7.44
N ILE A 851 -17.64 -47.51 -8.58
CA ILE A 851 -17.30 -48.02 -9.91
C ILE A 851 -15.86 -47.62 -10.25
N VAL A 852 -14.96 -48.59 -10.38
CA VAL A 852 -13.56 -48.38 -10.77
C VAL A 852 -13.39 -48.75 -12.24
N ASN A 853 -13.06 -47.79 -13.10
CA ASN A 853 -12.73 -48.03 -14.50
C ASN A 853 -11.21 -47.92 -14.70
N VAL A 854 -10.58 -48.96 -15.23
CA VAL A 854 -9.12 -49.01 -15.47
C VAL A 854 -8.82 -49.17 -16.95
N GLY A 855 -7.92 -48.31 -17.44
CA GLY A 855 -7.27 -48.39 -18.73
C GLY A 855 -8.09 -47.94 -19.94
N ASN A 856 -9.15 -47.13 -19.75
CA ASN A 856 -9.94 -46.55 -20.84
C ASN A 856 -9.10 -45.61 -21.73
N GLY A 857 -8.43 -46.13 -22.76
CA GLY A 857 -7.54 -45.38 -23.66
C GLY A 857 -6.07 -45.25 -23.20
N GLY A 858 -5.62 -46.02 -22.22
CA GLY A 858 -4.24 -45.95 -21.69
C GLY A 858 -3.76 -47.22 -20.98
N THR A 859 -2.48 -47.25 -20.57
CA THR A 859 -1.83 -48.40 -19.92
C THR A 859 -1.30 -48.05 -18.53
N PRO A 860 -2.13 -48.12 -17.46
CA PRO A 860 -1.66 -47.91 -16.09
C PRO A 860 -0.73 -49.05 -15.65
N SER A 861 0.39 -48.73 -15.00
CA SER A 861 1.39 -49.69 -14.54
C SER A 861 1.38 -49.79 -13.01
N PHE A 862 1.21 -51.00 -12.47
CA PHE A 862 1.19 -51.26 -11.03
C PHE A 862 2.40 -52.09 -10.59
N GLN A 863 3.45 -51.41 -10.14
CA GLN A 863 4.68 -52.01 -9.60
C GLN A 863 4.55 -52.28 -8.09
N CYS A 864 3.68 -53.20 -7.70
CA CYS A 864 3.43 -53.57 -6.29
C CYS A 864 2.95 -55.02 -6.12
N SER A 865 3.06 -55.56 -4.91
CA SER A 865 2.61 -56.93 -4.58
C SER A 865 1.10 -57.08 -4.42
N ASN A 866 0.38 -55.99 -4.13
CA ASN A 866 -1.06 -55.97 -4.02
C ASN A 866 -1.56 -54.68 -4.67
N ALA A 867 -2.21 -54.79 -5.83
CA ALA A 867 -2.50 -53.64 -6.68
C ALA A 867 -3.87 -53.04 -6.37
N LEU A 868 -4.89 -53.89 -6.27
CA LEU A 868 -6.29 -53.49 -6.17
C LEU A 868 -7.00 -54.40 -5.15
N ASN A 869 -7.65 -53.80 -4.16
CA ASN A 869 -8.62 -54.46 -3.28
C ASN A 869 -9.98 -53.77 -3.42
N ILE A 870 -10.99 -54.50 -3.93
CA ILE A 870 -12.32 -53.97 -4.22
C ILE A 870 -13.36 -54.68 -3.34
N GLU A 871 -14.16 -53.91 -2.60
CA GLU A 871 -15.30 -54.37 -1.83
C GLU A 871 -16.58 -53.69 -2.41
N GLY A 872 -17.71 -54.41 -2.56
CA GLY A 872 -19.06 -53.83 -2.64
C GLY A 872 -19.72 -53.46 -4.00
N GLN A 873 -19.02 -52.92 -5.02
CA GLN A 873 -19.69 -52.43 -6.26
C GLN A 873 -19.15 -53.00 -7.59
N GLN A 874 -18.35 -52.26 -8.38
CA GLN A 874 -17.98 -52.68 -9.74
C GLN A 874 -16.55 -52.29 -10.13
N LEU A 875 -15.76 -53.22 -10.69
CA LEU A 875 -14.48 -52.95 -11.34
C LEU A 875 -14.59 -53.25 -12.84
N ASN A 876 -14.34 -52.26 -13.71
CA ASN A 876 -14.27 -52.45 -15.15
C ASN A 876 -12.83 -52.26 -15.63
N VAL A 877 -12.23 -53.32 -16.16
CA VAL A 877 -10.93 -53.26 -16.86
C VAL A 877 -11.22 -53.25 -18.35
N LEU A 878 -11.33 -52.04 -18.94
CA LEU A 878 -11.91 -51.84 -20.27
C LEU A 878 -10.89 -52.08 -21.40
N SER A 879 -9.66 -51.60 -21.23
CA SER A 879 -8.55 -51.80 -22.17
C SER A 879 -7.20 -51.59 -21.46
N GLY A 880 -6.08 -51.85 -22.15
CA GLY A 880 -4.73 -51.58 -21.62
C GLY A 880 -4.09 -52.74 -20.86
N GLY A 881 -2.93 -52.49 -20.25
CA GLY A 881 -2.11 -53.52 -19.61
C GLY A 881 -2.03 -53.37 -18.09
N LEU A 882 -2.45 -54.38 -17.32
CA LEU A 882 -2.14 -54.48 -15.88
C LEU A 882 -0.84 -55.29 -15.73
N ASN A 883 0.29 -54.63 -15.46
CA ASN A 883 1.58 -55.29 -15.31
C ASN A 883 1.99 -55.35 -13.83
N GLY A 884 1.98 -56.54 -13.22
CA GLY A 884 2.57 -56.77 -11.90
C GLY A 884 4.10 -56.89 -11.93
N LEU A 885 4.74 -56.86 -10.76
CA LEU A 885 6.18 -57.10 -10.62
C LEU A 885 6.53 -58.56 -10.94
N SER A 886 7.61 -58.77 -11.68
CA SER A 886 8.00 -60.09 -12.23
C SER A 886 8.41 -61.14 -11.19
N ASN A 887 8.60 -60.76 -9.92
CA ASN A 887 9.17 -61.62 -8.87
C ASN A 887 8.27 -61.85 -7.64
N THR A 888 7.27 -61.01 -7.39
CA THR A 888 6.31 -61.18 -6.27
C THR A 888 4.86 -61.31 -6.73
N GLY A 889 4.55 -60.81 -7.93
CA GLY A 889 3.23 -60.78 -8.55
C GLY A 889 2.23 -59.88 -7.81
N SER A 890 1.28 -59.32 -8.56
CA SER A 890 0.20 -58.54 -7.95
C SER A 890 -0.98 -59.47 -7.60
N ILE A 891 -1.58 -59.26 -6.43
CA ILE A 891 -2.88 -59.84 -6.06
C ILE A 891 -3.96 -58.81 -6.37
N ILE A 892 -5.06 -59.25 -6.98
CA ILE A 892 -6.32 -58.51 -7.06
C ILE A 892 -7.32 -59.28 -6.20
N THR A 893 -7.83 -58.64 -5.15
CA THR A 893 -8.84 -59.24 -4.25
C THR A 893 -10.18 -58.55 -4.47
N ILE A 894 -11.23 -59.35 -4.60
CA ILE A 894 -12.61 -58.91 -4.87
C ILE A 894 -13.53 -59.60 -3.86
N ASN A 895 -14.11 -58.82 -2.95
CA ASN A 895 -14.93 -59.34 -1.85
C ASN A 895 -16.28 -58.59 -1.74
N SER A 896 -17.17 -59.09 -0.89
CA SER A 896 -18.43 -58.43 -0.48
C SER A 896 -19.38 -58.09 -1.64
N GLU A 897 -19.81 -59.08 -2.42
CA GLU A 897 -20.83 -58.95 -3.48
C GLU A 897 -20.45 -58.00 -4.65
N ALA A 898 -19.15 -57.76 -4.89
CA ALA A 898 -18.69 -56.90 -5.99
C ALA A 898 -18.78 -57.58 -7.37
N SER A 899 -18.90 -56.79 -8.45
CA SER A 899 -18.88 -57.26 -9.85
C SER A 899 -17.63 -56.78 -10.59
N VAL A 900 -16.90 -57.67 -11.27
CA VAL A 900 -15.71 -57.31 -12.04
C VAL A 900 -15.90 -57.67 -13.49
N ASN A 901 -15.77 -56.70 -14.39
CA ASN A 901 -15.84 -56.90 -15.83
C ASN A 901 -14.46 -56.68 -16.44
N ILE A 902 -13.90 -57.71 -17.07
CA ILE A 902 -12.64 -57.63 -17.80
C ILE A 902 -12.93 -57.70 -19.29
N GLY A 903 -12.50 -56.68 -20.02
CA GLY A 903 -12.74 -56.52 -21.44
C GLY A 903 -14.11 -55.94 -21.77
N GLU A 904 -14.17 -55.21 -22.88
CA GLU A 904 -15.43 -54.75 -23.48
C GLU A 904 -15.80 -55.67 -24.64
N PHE A 905 -17.07 -56.06 -24.68
CA PHE A 905 -17.59 -56.97 -25.70
C PHE A 905 -17.37 -56.38 -27.11
N GLY A 906 -16.66 -57.10 -27.99
CA GLY A 906 -16.38 -56.67 -29.36
C GLY A 906 -15.25 -55.63 -29.54
N SER A 907 -14.52 -55.26 -28.49
CA SER A 907 -13.38 -54.33 -28.60
C SER A 907 -12.13 -55.00 -29.21
N ILE A 908 -11.40 -54.27 -30.06
CA ILE A 908 -10.08 -54.69 -30.57
C ILE A 908 -8.94 -54.45 -29.56
N ASN A 909 -9.16 -53.60 -28.56
CA ASN A 909 -8.18 -53.26 -27.54
C ASN A 909 -8.42 -54.07 -26.27
N GLN A 910 -8.29 -55.39 -26.38
CA GLN A 910 -8.50 -56.29 -25.27
C GLN A 910 -7.44 -56.10 -24.16
N PRO A 911 -7.82 -56.18 -22.88
CA PRO A 911 -6.89 -55.98 -21.78
C PRO A 911 -5.83 -57.10 -21.74
N THR A 912 -4.60 -56.72 -21.41
CA THR A 912 -3.49 -57.67 -21.19
C THR A 912 -3.08 -57.62 -19.71
N ILE A 913 -3.35 -58.67 -18.96
CA ILE A 913 -2.99 -58.76 -17.55
C ILE A 913 -1.73 -59.64 -17.44
N ARG A 914 -0.60 -59.07 -17.02
CA ARG A 914 0.70 -59.76 -16.91
C ARG A 914 1.20 -59.82 -15.49
N ASN A 915 1.97 -60.87 -15.18
CA ASN A 915 2.61 -61.09 -13.88
C ASN A 915 1.60 -61.06 -12.72
N LEU A 916 0.37 -61.50 -12.98
CA LEU A 916 -0.66 -61.63 -11.95
C LEU A 916 -0.36 -62.88 -11.12
N LYS A 917 -0.32 -62.74 -9.79
CA LYS A 917 -0.16 -63.87 -8.89
C LYS A 917 -1.46 -64.64 -8.76
N GLN A 918 -2.55 -63.90 -8.47
CA GLN A 918 -3.88 -64.44 -8.24
C GLN A 918 -4.94 -63.33 -8.36
N LEU A 919 -6.08 -63.66 -8.95
CA LEU A 919 -7.34 -62.94 -8.88
C LEU A 919 -8.27 -63.72 -7.94
N LEU A 920 -8.52 -63.19 -6.75
CA LEU A 920 -9.36 -63.82 -5.74
C LEU A 920 -10.77 -63.22 -5.76
N ILE A 921 -11.78 -64.06 -5.92
CA ILE A 921 -13.22 -63.72 -5.93
C ILE A 921 -13.85 -64.36 -4.68
N ASP A 922 -14.50 -63.57 -3.82
CA ASP A 922 -15.10 -64.07 -2.59
C ASP A 922 -16.48 -63.49 -2.30
N ASP A 923 -17.21 -64.04 -1.33
CA ASP A 923 -18.46 -63.51 -0.77
C ASP A 923 -19.53 -63.12 -1.82
N LYS A 924 -19.98 -64.07 -2.65
CA LYS A 924 -20.98 -63.89 -3.73
C LYS A 924 -20.59 -62.87 -4.83
N SER A 925 -19.34 -62.47 -4.91
CA SER A 925 -18.87 -61.57 -5.96
C SER A 925 -18.94 -62.22 -7.36
N GLN A 926 -19.05 -61.41 -8.41
CA GLN A 926 -19.13 -61.86 -9.80
C GLN A 926 -17.90 -61.39 -10.58
N LEU A 927 -17.31 -62.28 -11.38
CA LEU A 927 -16.26 -61.97 -12.35
C LEU A 927 -16.77 -62.29 -13.75
N ASN A 928 -16.93 -61.29 -14.61
CA ASN A 928 -17.28 -61.43 -16.01
C ASN A 928 -16.05 -61.12 -16.88
N ILE A 929 -15.66 -62.05 -17.74
CA ILE A 929 -14.52 -61.91 -18.66
C ILE A 929 -15.07 -61.92 -20.08
N ASN A 930 -15.11 -60.76 -20.73
CA ASN A 930 -15.59 -60.59 -22.12
C ASN A 930 -14.44 -60.57 -23.13
N GLY A 931 -13.19 -60.60 -22.67
CA GLY A 931 -12.01 -60.80 -23.51
C GLY A 931 -10.72 -60.38 -22.80
N GLY A 932 -9.57 -60.89 -23.27
CA GLY A 932 -8.26 -60.51 -22.74
C GLY A 932 -7.19 -61.59 -22.79
N THR A 933 -5.94 -61.20 -22.51
CA THR A 933 -4.81 -62.12 -22.32
C THR A 933 -4.35 -62.08 -20.88
N PHE A 934 -4.30 -63.24 -20.23
CA PHE A 934 -3.87 -63.41 -18.84
C PHE A 934 -2.55 -64.19 -18.80
N ILE A 935 -1.48 -63.54 -18.38
CA ILE A 935 -0.13 -64.11 -18.26
C ILE A 935 0.22 -64.19 -16.77
N GLY A 936 0.18 -65.39 -16.21
CA GLY A 936 0.47 -65.66 -14.81
C GLY A 936 1.98 -65.82 -14.53
N LEU A 937 2.35 -65.79 -13.25
CA LEU A 937 3.71 -66.16 -12.84
C LEU A 937 3.89 -67.69 -12.81
N SER A 938 5.08 -68.16 -13.19
CA SER A 938 5.42 -69.58 -13.06
C SER A 938 5.40 -70.00 -11.58
N GLY A 939 4.55 -70.97 -11.23
CA GLY A 939 4.50 -71.57 -9.88
C GLY A 939 3.42 -71.05 -8.93
N SER A 940 2.43 -70.27 -9.39
CA SER A 940 1.23 -69.97 -8.59
C SER A 940 0.21 -71.12 -8.61
N ASP A 941 -0.65 -71.18 -7.56
CA ASP A 941 -1.66 -72.23 -7.39
C ASP A 941 -2.76 -72.16 -8.47
N TYR A 942 -3.48 -71.03 -8.56
CA TYR A 942 -4.48 -70.76 -9.60
C TYR A 942 -4.52 -69.27 -9.90
N LEU A 943 -4.60 -68.90 -11.18
CA LEU A 943 -4.64 -67.50 -11.61
C LEU A 943 -5.94 -66.80 -11.21
N ILE A 944 -7.07 -67.51 -11.31
CA ILE A 944 -8.38 -67.07 -10.84
C ILE A 944 -8.84 -68.07 -9.78
N SER A 945 -9.20 -67.58 -8.60
CA SER A 945 -9.71 -68.38 -7.50
C SER A 945 -11.02 -67.77 -7.01
N SER A 946 -12.09 -68.54 -6.94
CA SER A 946 -13.40 -68.10 -6.46
C SER A 946 -13.84 -68.95 -5.27
N THR A 947 -14.27 -68.33 -4.18
CA THR A 947 -14.76 -68.98 -2.95
C THR A 947 -16.10 -68.39 -2.50
N ASN A 948 -16.75 -69.01 -1.50
CA ASN A 948 -17.96 -68.52 -0.82
C ASN A 948 -19.04 -67.94 -1.76
N LYS A 949 -19.57 -68.76 -2.68
CA LYS A 949 -20.67 -68.39 -3.61
C LYS A 949 -20.32 -67.39 -4.71
N GLY A 950 -19.03 -67.13 -4.94
CA GLY A 950 -18.59 -66.34 -6.09
C GLY A 950 -18.98 -66.95 -7.44
N GLN A 951 -19.18 -66.10 -8.44
CA GLN A 951 -19.52 -66.48 -9.81
C GLN A 951 -18.42 -66.03 -10.78
N VAL A 952 -17.92 -66.93 -11.62
CA VAL A 952 -17.02 -66.63 -12.73
C VAL A 952 -17.75 -66.90 -14.04
N THR A 953 -17.87 -65.89 -14.90
CA THR A 953 -18.51 -65.95 -16.22
C THR A 953 -17.50 -65.58 -17.30
N ILE A 954 -17.29 -66.43 -18.29
CA ILE A 954 -16.46 -66.14 -19.48
C ILE A 954 -17.38 -66.02 -20.69
N ASN A 955 -17.34 -64.89 -21.39
CA ASN A 955 -18.22 -64.54 -22.49
C ASN A 955 -17.47 -63.77 -23.60
N GLY A 956 -16.32 -64.32 -24.04
CA GLY A 956 -15.47 -63.74 -25.07
C GLY A 956 -14.09 -64.42 -25.17
N ASP A 957 -13.23 -63.90 -26.04
CA ASP A 957 -11.93 -64.53 -26.35
C ASP A 957 -10.92 -64.31 -25.22
N VAL A 958 -10.48 -65.40 -24.60
CA VAL A 958 -9.57 -65.39 -23.45
C VAL A 958 -8.35 -66.27 -23.70
N SER A 959 -7.17 -65.76 -23.42
CA SER A 959 -5.94 -66.57 -23.44
C SER A 959 -5.35 -66.67 -22.04
N PHE A 960 -5.12 -67.90 -21.57
CA PHE A 960 -4.46 -68.19 -20.29
C PHE A 960 -3.06 -68.75 -20.56
N ASP A 961 -2.03 -67.97 -20.25
CA ASP A 961 -0.64 -68.43 -20.33
C ASP A 961 -0.16 -68.94 -18.96
N ILE A 962 -0.87 -69.95 -18.43
CA ILE A 962 -0.54 -70.64 -17.16
C ILE A 962 -1.17 -72.06 -17.10
N SER A 963 -0.53 -72.97 -16.35
CA SER A 963 -0.98 -74.35 -16.14
C SER A 963 -2.24 -74.48 -15.28
N TYR A 964 -2.43 -73.58 -14.30
CA TYR A 964 -3.58 -73.57 -13.40
C TYR A 964 -4.32 -72.25 -13.52
N ALA A 965 -5.42 -72.27 -14.27
CA ALA A 965 -6.06 -71.04 -14.71
C ALA A 965 -7.23 -70.62 -13.81
N ILE A 966 -8.10 -71.55 -13.43
CA ILE A 966 -9.34 -71.24 -12.69
C ILE A 966 -9.58 -72.29 -11.59
N SER A 967 -9.87 -71.83 -10.38
CA SER A 967 -10.40 -72.61 -9.26
C SER A 967 -11.71 -71.98 -8.77
N VAL A 968 -12.80 -72.74 -8.64
CA VAL A 968 -14.08 -72.25 -8.07
C VAL A 968 -14.57 -73.20 -6.97
N SER A 969 -14.90 -72.67 -5.80
CA SER A 969 -15.37 -73.44 -4.64
C SER A 969 -16.68 -72.83 -4.11
N ASP A 970 -17.68 -73.68 -3.84
CA ASP A 970 -19.03 -73.29 -3.39
C ASP A 970 -19.68 -72.20 -4.27
N GLY A 971 -19.46 -72.20 -5.60
CA GLY A 971 -19.80 -71.07 -6.49
C GLY A 971 -20.41 -71.45 -7.84
N ILE A 972 -20.30 -70.57 -8.84
CA ILE A 972 -20.76 -70.83 -10.22
C ILE A 972 -19.64 -70.52 -11.22
N LEU A 973 -19.33 -71.46 -12.12
CA LEU A 973 -18.47 -71.24 -13.29
C LEU A 973 -19.30 -71.34 -14.58
N ASN A 974 -19.52 -70.22 -15.26
CA ASN A 974 -20.18 -70.16 -16.55
C ASN A 974 -19.16 -69.87 -17.66
N ILE A 975 -19.11 -70.73 -18.68
CA ILE A 975 -18.35 -70.49 -19.91
C ILE A 975 -19.36 -70.40 -21.05
N ILE A 976 -19.73 -69.19 -21.44
CA ILE A 976 -20.87 -68.92 -22.31
C ILE A 976 -20.46 -68.91 -23.79
N SER A 977 -19.41 -68.17 -24.14
CA SER A 977 -18.96 -67.97 -25.53
C SER A 977 -17.48 -67.58 -25.61
N GLY A 978 -16.90 -67.60 -26.81
CA GLY A 978 -15.53 -67.16 -27.11
C GLY A 978 -14.49 -68.27 -27.19
N ILE A 979 -13.28 -67.91 -27.65
CA ILE A 979 -12.13 -68.81 -27.77
C ILE A 979 -11.30 -68.73 -26.49
N ILE A 980 -11.27 -69.82 -25.72
CA ILE A 980 -10.39 -70.00 -24.56
C ILE A 980 -9.16 -70.80 -25.00
N THR A 981 -7.97 -70.21 -24.98
CA THR A 981 -6.72 -70.89 -25.33
C THR A 981 -5.82 -71.08 -24.11
N GLY A 982 -5.37 -72.31 -23.88
CA GLY A 982 -4.30 -72.60 -22.91
C GLY A 982 -2.91 -72.19 -23.42
N SER A 983 -1.92 -72.24 -22.52
CA SER A 983 -0.56 -71.73 -22.74
C SER A 983 0.08 -72.19 -24.05
N THR A 984 0.75 -71.25 -24.72
CA THR A 984 1.57 -71.55 -25.91
C THR A 984 2.79 -72.41 -25.58
N LEU A 985 3.21 -72.44 -24.30
CA LEU A 985 4.39 -73.17 -23.78
C LEU A 985 4.19 -74.68 -23.61
N GLY A 986 3.07 -75.24 -24.09
CA GLY A 986 2.85 -76.70 -24.17
C GLY A 986 2.28 -77.36 -22.91
N LEU A 987 2.06 -76.59 -21.83
CA LEU A 987 1.30 -77.04 -20.67
C LEU A 987 -0.15 -76.55 -20.85
N GLY A 988 -1.11 -77.45 -21.07
CA GLY A 988 -2.51 -77.06 -21.14
C GLY A 988 -2.99 -76.43 -19.83
N SER A 989 -4.05 -75.62 -19.88
CA SER A 989 -4.62 -75.00 -18.67
C SER A 989 -5.55 -75.96 -17.94
N THR A 990 -5.53 -75.93 -16.62
CA THR A 990 -6.40 -76.73 -15.74
C THR A 990 -7.45 -75.85 -15.10
N PHE A 991 -8.71 -76.27 -15.18
CA PHE A 991 -9.84 -75.70 -14.43
C PHE A 991 -10.24 -76.68 -13.34
N LYS A 992 -10.34 -76.21 -12.10
CA LYS A 992 -10.76 -77.04 -10.96
C LYS A 992 -11.97 -76.41 -10.29
N THR A 993 -12.92 -77.23 -9.88
CA THR A 993 -13.98 -76.80 -8.97
C THR A 993 -14.14 -77.76 -7.81
N ASP A 994 -14.41 -77.21 -6.63
CA ASP A 994 -14.61 -77.96 -5.38
C ASP A 994 -16.11 -77.98 -4.98
N SER A 995 -16.41 -78.63 -3.85
CA SER A 995 -17.77 -78.87 -3.32
C SER A 995 -18.72 -77.68 -3.44
N GLY A 996 -19.96 -77.96 -3.85
CA GLY A 996 -21.05 -77.00 -3.98
C GLY A 996 -21.05 -76.18 -5.27
N THR A 997 -20.09 -76.39 -6.18
CA THR A 997 -19.95 -75.57 -7.40
C THR A 997 -20.85 -76.03 -8.55
N ILE A 998 -21.49 -75.07 -9.24
CA ILE A 998 -22.24 -75.30 -10.49
C ILE A 998 -21.38 -74.87 -11.69
N VAL A 999 -21.11 -75.80 -12.61
CA VAL A 999 -20.35 -75.52 -13.83
C VAL A 999 -21.27 -75.61 -15.04
N ASN A 1000 -21.37 -74.53 -15.82
CA ASN A 1000 -22.14 -74.47 -17.06
C ASN A 1000 -21.22 -74.11 -18.24
N ILE A 1001 -21.25 -74.90 -19.30
CA ILE A 1001 -20.51 -74.64 -20.54
C ILE A 1001 -21.49 -74.56 -21.71
N GLY A 1002 -21.45 -73.45 -22.44
CA GLY A 1002 -22.41 -73.09 -23.48
C GLY A 1002 -23.77 -72.69 -22.92
N ILE A 1003 -24.56 -72.01 -23.76
CA ILE A 1003 -25.95 -71.62 -23.46
C ILE A 1003 -26.90 -72.15 -24.53
N THR A 1004 -28.18 -72.21 -24.19
CA THR A 1004 -29.17 -72.99 -24.93
C THR A 1004 -29.57 -72.38 -26.28
N THR A 1005 -29.45 -71.05 -26.49
CA THR A 1005 -30.08 -70.36 -27.64
C THR A 1005 -29.15 -69.54 -28.54
N ASP A 1006 -27.85 -69.41 -28.24
CA ASP A 1006 -26.95 -68.51 -28.98
C ASP A 1006 -26.14 -69.21 -30.09
N ALA A 1007 -25.89 -68.48 -31.18
CA ALA A 1007 -25.12 -68.94 -32.34
C ALA A 1007 -23.60 -68.99 -32.11
N ILE A 1008 -23.09 -68.32 -31.06
CA ILE A 1008 -21.67 -68.30 -30.72
C ILE A 1008 -21.47 -69.18 -29.49
N GLN A 1009 -20.85 -70.34 -29.70
CA GLN A 1009 -20.58 -71.33 -28.65
C GLN A 1009 -19.10 -71.24 -28.20
N PRO A 1010 -18.78 -71.65 -26.97
CA PRO A 1010 -17.41 -71.55 -26.47
C PRO A 1010 -16.50 -72.57 -27.16
N THR A 1011 -15.28 -72.16 -27.49
CA THR A 1011 -14.22 -73.06 -27.96
C THR A 1011 -13.11 -73.08 -26.93
N ILE A 1012 -12.98 -74.16 -26.18
CA ILE A 1012 -11.91 -74.37 -25.19
C ILE A 1012 -10.82 -75.22 -25.83
N ALA A 1013 -9.75 -74.57 -26.26
CA ALA A 1013 -8.63 -75.21 -26.93
C ALA A 1013 -7.45 -75.44 -25.99
N ARG A 1014 -6.80 -76.60 -26.13
CA ARG A 1014 -5.61 -76.99 -25.34
C ARG A 1014 -5.88 -77.04 -23.83
N LEU A 1015 -7.07 -77.50 -23.45
CA LEU A 1015 -7.40 -77.76 -22.05
C LEU A 1015 -6.59 -78.96 -21.56
N ASN A 1016 -5.92 -78.83 -20.42
CA ASN A 1016 -5.24 -79.97 -19.79
C ASN A 1016 -6.27 -80.87 -19.11
N GLN A 1017 -7.15 -80.27 -18.31
CA GLN A 1017 -8.20 -80.97 -17.56
C GLN A 1017 -9.22 -79.97 -16.98
N LEU A 1018 -10.50 -80.33 -16.97
CA LEU A 1018 -11.57 -79.75 -16.14
C LEU A 1018 -11.89 -80.74 -15.02
N ILE A 1019 -11.68 -80.34 -13.76
CA ILE A 1019 -11.98 -81.16 -12.57
C ILE A 1019 -13.22 -80.57 -11.88
N VAL A 1020 -14.24 -81.38 -11.62
CA VAL A 1020 -15.46 -80.96 -10.90
C VAL A 1020 -15.76 -81.94 -9.76
N ASP A 1021 -15.50 -81.53 -8.52
CA ASP A 1021 -15.69 -82.36 -7.33
C ASP A 1021 -16.88 -81.85 -6.49
N ASP A 1022 -17.76 -82.77 -6.05
CA ASP A 1022 -18.90 -82.52 -5.14
C ASP A 1022 -19.85 -81.37 -5.58
N GLY A 1023 -20.14 -81.23 -6.89
CA GLY A 1023 -20.90 -80.11 -7.46
C GLY A 1023 -21.92 -80.53 -8.52
N SER A 1024 -22.07 -79.76 -9.61
CA SER A 1024 -22.81 -80.17 -10.82
C SER A 1024 -22.14 -79.64 -12.09
N LEU A 1025 -22.19 -80.40 -13.19
CA LEU A 1025 -21.64 -80.01 -14.48
C LEU A 1025 -22.71 -80.12 -15.58
N THR A 1026 -23.00 -79.02 -16.26
CA THR A 1026 -23.89 -78.98 -17.44
C THR A 1026 -23.14 -78.43 -18.64
N ILE A 1027 -23.14 -79.16 -19.75
CA ILE A 1027 -22.55 -78.74 -21.03
C ILE A 1027 -23.66 -78.67 -22.07
N ASN A 1028 -24.11 -77.47 -22.41
CA ASN A 1028 -25.18 -77.23 -23.38
C ASN A 1028 -24.68 -77.23 -24.83
N GLY A 1029 -23.43 -76.83 -25.08
CA GLY A 1029 -22.82 -76.66 -26.40
C GLY A 1029 -21.34 -76.24 -26.32
N GLY A 1030 -20.66 -76.13 -27.46
CA GLY A 1030 -19.25 -75.70 -27.57
C GLY A 1030 -18.27 -76.80 -27.97
N SER A 1031 -17.01 -76.43 -28.23
CA SER A 1031 -15.94 -77.35 -28.62
C SER A 1031 -14.85 -77.39 -27.55
N LEU A 1032 -14.55 -78.56 -27.00
CA LEU A 1032 -13.49 -78.76 -26.00
C LEU A 1032 -12.42 -79.69 -26.55
N THR A 1033 -11.16 -79.22 -26.61
CA THR A 1033 -10.04 -80.01 -27.10
C THR A 1033 -8.93 -80.14 -26.06
N GLY A 1034 -8.50 -81.37 -25.83
CA GLY A 1034 -7.38 -81.74 -24.97
C GLY A 1034 -6.36 -82.60 -25.71
N SER A 1035 -5.13 -82.58 -25.22
CA SER A 1035 -4.01 -83.36 -25.77
C SER A 1035 -3.19 -84.07 -24.69
N SER A 1036 -3.61 -83.98 -23.42
CA SER A 1036 -2.95 -84.62 -22.30
C SER A 1036 -3.37 -86.09 -22.18
N SER A 1037 -2.61 -86.88 -21.42
CA SER A 1037 -3.03 -88.23 -21.00
C SER A 1037 -4.06 -88.22 -19.87
N ASN A 1038 -4.40 -87.05 -19.34
CA ASN A 1038 -5.44 -86.90 -18.32
C ASN A 1038 -6.82 -86.87 -18.99
N PRO A 1039 -7.90 -87.29 -18.29
CA PRO A 1039 -9.24 -87.05 -18.78
C PRO A 1039 -9.48 -85.54 -18.96
N LEU A 1040 -10.02 -85.16 -20.11
CA LEU A 1040 -10.39 -83.78 -20.44
C LEU A 1040 -11.34 -83.21 -19.39
N ILE A 1041 -12.26 -84.05 -18.89
CA ILE A 1041 -13.20 -83.75 -17.81
C ILE A 1041 -13.12 -84.89 -16.80
N LYS A 1042 -12.80 -84.56 -15.54
CA LYS A 1042 -12.84 -85.47 -14.39
C LYS A 1042 -13.87 -84.98 -13.40
N THR A 1043 -14.74 -85.87 -12.92
CA THR A 1043 -15.76 -85.51 -11.95
C THR A 1043 -15.87 -86.53 -10.82
N LEU A 1044 -15.99 -86.07 -9.57
CA LEU A 1044 -16.21 -86.91 -8.38
C LEU A 1044 -17.49 -86.46 -7.67
N ASN A 1045 -18.39 -87.39 -7.34
CA ASN A 1045 -19.68 -87.14 -6.67
C ASN A 1045 -20.54 -86.05 -7.34
N THR A 1046 -20.36 -85.83 -8.65
CA THR A 1046 -20.93 -84.70 -9.38
C THR A 1046 -21.82 -85.20 -10.52
N PRO A 1047 -23.13 -84.86 -10.56
CA PRO A 1047 -23.95 -85.15 -11.72
C PRO A 1047 -23.48 -84.34 -12.94
N VAL A 1048 -23.34 -85.04 -14.06
CA VAL A 1048 -22.89 -84.50 -15.34
C VAL A 1048 -24.02 -84.60 -16.35
N SER A 1049 -24.38 -83.49 -17.01
CA SER A 1049 -25.35 -83.45 -18.11
C SER A 1049 -24.71 -82.81 -19.35
N ILE A 1050 -24.74 -83.50 -20.48
CA ILE A 1050 -24.13 -83.04 -21.74
C ILE A 1050 -25.18 -83.03 -22.84
N GLY A 1051 -25.23 -81.96 -23.62
CA GLY A 1051 -26.13 -81.80 -24.75
C GLY A 1051 -27.55 -81.37 -24.38
N THR A 1052 -27.73 -80.64 -23.28
CA THR A 1052 -29.04 -80.20 -22.81
C THR A 1052 -29.62 -78.97 -23.54
N GLY A 1053 -28.81 -78.25 -24.36
CA GLY A 1053 -29.24 -77.07 -25.13
C GLY A 1053 -29.65 -77.36 -26.57
N ASP A 1054 -29.65 -76.35 -27.45
CA ASP A 1054 -29.95 -76.51 -28.90
C ASP A 1054 -28.69 -76.76 -29.76
N ASN A 1055 -27.49 -76.53 -29.23
CA ASN A 1055 -26.22 -76.75 -29.95
C ASN A 1055 -25.62 -78.13 -29.68
N ILE A 1056 -24.79 -78.65 -30.57
CA ILE A 1056 -24.11 -79.95 -30.41
C ILE A 1056 -22.74 -79.70 -29.76
N PRO A 1057 -22.47 -80.23 -28.55
CA PRO A 1057 -21.15 -80.15 -27.95
C PRO A 1057 -20.15 -81.07 -28.67
N ASP A 1058 -18.95 -80.58 -28.97
CA ASP A 1058 -17.88 -81.31 -29.62
C ASP A 1058 -16.69 -81.50 -28.67
N PHE A 1059 -16.15 -82.70 -28.60
CA PHE A 1059 -15.04 -83.06 -27.72
C PHE A 1059 -13.95 -83.80 -28.49
N THR A 1060 -12.69 -83.45 -28.25
CA THR A 1060 -11.53 -84.17 -28.83
C THR A 1060 -10.43 -84.31 -27.79
N SER A 1061 -10.14 -85.53 -27.33
CA SER A 1061 -9.08 -85.80 -26.34
C SER A 1061 -8.77 -87.30 -26.29
N PRO A 1062 -7.54 -87.74 -25.92
CA PRO A 1062 -7.26 -89.16 -25.67
C PRO A 1062 -8.23 -89.81 -24.68
N ILE A 1063 -8.61 -89.08 -23.63
CA ILE A 1063 -9.65 -89.46 -22.65
C ILE A 1063 -10.54 -88.23 -22.46
N ILE A 1064 -11.86 -88.36 -22.64
CA ILE A 1064 -12.78 -87.21 -22.55
C ILE A 1064 -13.40 -87.10 -21.15
N LEU A 1065 -13.99 -88.17 -20.64
CA LEU A 1065 -14.72 -88.14 -19.36
C LEU A 1065 -14.17 -89.18 -18.39
N ASN A 1066 -13.98 -88.81 -17.12
CA ASN A 1066 -13.88 -89.76 -16.00
C ASN A 1066 -14.89 -89.36 -14.91
N VAL A 1067 -15.93 -90.15 -14.70
CA VAL A 1067 -17.05 -89.86 -13.78
C VAL A 1067 -17.13 -90.85 -12.63
N GLU A 1068 -16.93 -90.40 -11.41
CA GLU A 1068 -16.89 -91.22 -10.19
C GLU A 1068 -18.07 -90.90 -9.25
N ASN A 1069 -18.76 -91.94 -8.75
CA ASN A 1069 -19.78 -91.90 -7.69
C ASN A 1069 -20.99 -90.96 -7.92
N SER A 1070 -21.49 -90.80 -9.16
CA SER A 1070 -22.65 -89.94 -9.43
C SER A 1070 -23.47 -90.35 -10.66
N GLU A 1071 -24.03 -89.41 -11.43
CA GLU A 1071 -24.79 -89.66 -12.66
C GLU A 1071 -24.17 -88.94 -13.86
N LEU A 1072 -24.10 -89.62 -15.01
CA LEU A 1072 -23.69 -89.06 -16.29
C LEU A 1072 -24.83 -89.19 -17.30
N ASN A 1073 -25.35 -88.06 -17.77
CA ASN A 1073 -26.41 -87.95 -18.77
C ASN A 1073 -25.85 -87.30 -20.04
N ILE A 1074 -25.79 -88.04 -21.15
CA ILE A 1074 -25.34 -87.52 -22.45
C ILE A 1074 -26.50 -87.57 -23.43
N LEU A 1075 -27.07 -86.43 -23.79
CA LEU A 1075 -28.25 -86.35 -24.65
C LEU A 1075 -27.88 -86.19 -26.13
N LYS A 1076 -26.81 -85.45 -26.42
CA LYS A 1076 -26.21 -85.20 -27.76
C LYS A 1076 -24.75 -84.75 -27.64
N GLY A 1077 -24.02 -84.83 -28.75
CA GLY A 1077 -22.63 -84.41 -28.85
C GLY A 1077 -21.78 -85.25 -29.80
N SER A 1078 -20.58 -84.77 -30.11
CA SER A 1078 -19.55 -85.47 -30.88
C SER A 1078 -18.34 -85.72 -30.00
N PHE A 1079 -17.92 -86.98 -29.85
CA PHE A 1079 -16.85 -87.37 -28.93
C PHE A 1079 -15.76 -88.12 -29.69
N ILE A 1080 -14.57 -87.52 -29.84
CA ILE A 1080 -13.47 -88.08 -30.65
C ILE A 1080 -12.26 -88.37 -29.75
N GLY A 1081 -11.81 -89.62 -29.76
CA GLY A 1081 -10.63 -90.13 -29.07
C GLY A 1081 -9.41 -90.24 -29.98
N ASN A 1082 -8.27 -89.76 -29.50
CA ASN A 1082 -7.03 -89.66 -30.30
C ASN A 1082 -6.15 -90.92 -30.18
N ASP A 1083 -6.76 -92.12 -30.16
CA ASP A 1083 -6.11 -93.44 -30.05
C ASP A 1083 -5.42 -93.76 -28.70
N SER A 1084 -6.15 -93.56 -27.59
CA SER A 1084 -5.73 -94.01 -26.24
C SER A 1084 -6.02 -95.52 -26.01
N THR A 1085 -5.23 -96.19 -25.18
CA THR A 1085 -5.55 -97.55 -24.67
C THR A 1085 -6.68 -97.55 -23.64
N ASP A 1086 -6.98 -96.38 -23.09
CA ASP A 1086 -8.04 -96.15 -22.11
C ASP A 1086 -9.37 -95.83 -22.80
N ALA A 1087 -10.48 -96.04 -22.08
CA ALA A 1087 -11.79 -95.68 -22.59
C ALA A 1087 -11.96 -94.15 -22.70
N LEU A 1088 -12.64 -93.72 -23.76
CA LEU A 1088 -13.01 -92.33 -24.02
C LEU A 1088 -13.85 -91.75 -22.87
N ILE A 1089 -14.75 -92.57 -22.34
CA ILE A 1089 -15.58 -92.31 -21.16
C ILE A 1089 -15.28 -93.40 -20.13
N GLN A 1090 -14.68 -93.00 -19.02
CA GLN A 1090 -14.44 -93.83 -17.85
C GLN A 1090 -15.46 -93.49 -16.77
N SER A 1091 -15.93 -94.51 -16.06
CA SER A 1091 -16.82 -94.29 -14.92
C SER A 1091 -16.66 -95.35 -13.84
N THR A 1092 -16.71 -94.90 -12.58
CA THR A 1092 -16.67 -95.78 -11.40
C THR A 1092 -17.85 -95.47 -10.48
N ASN A 1093 -18.66 -96.47 -10.14
CA ASN A 1093 -19.86 -96.34 -9.31
C ASN A 1093 -20.84 -95.23 -9.73
N ALA A 1094 -20.89 -94.89 -11.03
CA ALA A 1094 -21.79 -93.85 -11.53
C ALA A 1094 -22.89 -94.42 -12.43
N LYS A 1095 -24.10 -93.92 -12.31
CA LYS A 1095 -25.20 -94.21 -13.24
C LYS A 1095 -24.95 -93.50 -14.56
N ILE A 1096 -25.07 -94.18 -15.69
CA ILE A 1096 -24.80 -93.60 -17.01
C ILE A 1096 -26.03 -93.73 -17.91
N ILE A 1097 -26.49 -92.63 -18.48
CA ILE A 1097 -27.54 -92.58 -19.50
C ILE A 1097 -27.00 -91.87 -20.74
N ILE A 1098 -27.09 -92.54 -21.89
CA ILE A 1098 -26.65 -92.03 -23.19
C ILE A 1098 -27.83 -92.03 -24.16
N GLY A 1099 -28.18 -90.86 -24.68
CA GLY A 1099 -29.34 -90.60 -25.52
C GLY A 1099 -30.59 -90.19 -24.75
N ALA A 1100 -31.54 -89.60 -25.47
CA ALA A 1100 -32.91 -89.33 -25.02
C ALA A 1100 -33.94 -89.84 -26.05
N SER A 1101 -35.20 -89.95 -25.64
CA SER A 1101 -36.34 -90.30 -26.49
C SER A 1101 -37.40 -89.22 -26.33
N PRO A 1102 -37.89 -88.57 -27.41
CA PRO A 1102 -37.64 -88.82 -28.84
C PRO A 1102 -36.25 -88.36 -29.36
N PRO A 1103 -35.82 -88.79 -30.56
CA PRO A 1103 -34.56 -88.38 -31.17
C PRO A 1103 -34.55 -86.87 -31.45
N THR A 1104 -33.58 -86.15 -30.86
CA THR A 1104 -33.48 -84.69 -30.99
C THR A 1104 -32.37 -84.27 -31.95
N GLU A 1105 -31.16 -84.84 -31.90
CA GLU A 1105 -30.01 -84.56 -32.80
C GLU A 1105 -28.96 -85.70 -32.77
N THR A 1106 -27.93 -85.64 -33.65
CA THR A 1106 -26.84 -86.62 -33.77
C THR A 1106 -25.99 -86.72 -32.50
N LEU A 1107 -25.75 -87.95 -32.04
CA LEU A 1107 -24.88 -88.28 -30.92
C LEU A 1107 -23.86 -89.31 -31.41
N SER A 1108 -22.57 -88.97 -31.39
CA SER A 1108 -21.52 -89.83 -31.96
C SER A 1108 -20.29 -89.92 -31.09
N PHE A 1109 -19.66 -91.10 -31.08
CA PHE A 1109 -18.47 -91.41 -30.34
C PHE A 1109 -17.49 -92.16 -31.25
N SER A 1110 -16.22 -91.81 -31.24
CA SER A 1110 -15.18 -92.45 -32.06
C SER A 1110 -13.89 -92.61 -31.26
N ALA A 1111 -13.52 -93.84 -30.88
CA ALA A 1111 -12.28 -94.11 -30.14
C ALA A 1111 -11.90 -95.60 -30.18
N ARG A 1112 -10.65 -95.90 -29.79
CA ARG A 1112 -10.18 -97.29 -29.65
C ARG A 1112 -10.99 -98.07 -28.59
N LYS A 1113 -11.34 -97.42 -27.49
CA LYS A 1113 -12.32 -97.88 -26.49
C LYS A 1113 -13.24 -96.71 -26.16
N VAL A 1114 -14.56 -96.91 -26.24
CA VAL A 1114 -15.49 -95.79 -26.08
C VAL A 1114 -15.97 -95.66 -24.64
N ILE A 1115 -16.46 -96.74 -24.03
CA ILE A 1115 -17.01 -96.69 -22.66
C ILE A 1115 -16.33 -97.75 -21.78
N GLY A 1116 -15.90 -97.34 -20.59
CA GLY A 1116 -15.41 -98.22 -19.52
C GLY A 1116 -16.13 -97.92 -18.20
N VAL A 1117 -17.00 -98.81 -17.73
CA VAL A 1117 -17.78 -98.65 -16.50
C VAL A 1117 -17.43 -99.71 -15.46
N THR A 1118 -17.11 -99.30 -14.24
CA THR A 1118 -16.83 -100.20 -13.11
C THR A 1118 -17.77 -99.90 -11.94
N GLY A 1119 -18.38 -100.92 -11.33
CA GLY A 1119 -19.15 -100.78 -10.08
C GLY A 1119 -20.49 -100.00 -10.14
N SER A 1120 -20.99 -99.66 -11.33
CA SER A 1120 -22.22 -98.88 -11.54
C SER A 1120 -23.51 -99.68 -11.29
N ASP A 1121 -24.58 -99.02 -10.83
CA ASP A 1121 -25.92 -99.62 -10.70
C ASP A 1121 -26.64 -99.75 -12.06
N GLU A 1122 -26.41 -98.82 -13.00
CA GLU A 1122 -27.12 -98.76 -14.29
C GLU A 1122 -26.26 -98.10 -15.38
N LEU A 1123 -26.10 -98.81 -16.51
CA LEU A 1123 -25.66 -98.27 -17.80
C LEU A 1123 -26.83 -98.36 -18.79
N LYS A 1124 -27.32 -97.23 -19.27
CA LYS A 1124 -28.44 -97.13 -20.21
C LYS A 1124 -28.01 -96.40 -21.47
N ILE A 1125 -28.02 -97.07 -22.61
CA ILE A 1125 -27.69 -96.51 -23.92
C ILE A 1125 -28.95 -96.57 -24.78
N ILE A 1126 -29.65 -95.45 -24.91
CA ILE A 1126 -30.89 -95.33 -25.68
C ILE A 1126 -30.58 -95.17 -27.17
N ARG A 1127 -29.61 -94.31 -27.54
CA ARG A 1127 -29.19 -94.05 -28.93
C ARG A 1127 -27.75 -93.55 -29.03
N GLY A 1128 -27.21 -93.48 -30.24
CA GLY A 1128 -25.89 -92.91 -30.56
C GLY A 1128 -25.11 -93.78 -31.56
N ILE A 1129 -24.11 -93.20 -32.23
CA ILE A 1129 -23.21 -93.90 -33.15
C ILE A 1129 -21.87 -94.10 -32.46
N PHE A 1130 -21.46 -95.34 -32.25
CA PHE A 1130 -20.23 -95.73 -31.57
C PHE A 1130 -19.26 -96.35 -32.58
N THR A 1131 -18.18 -95.65 -32.90
CA THR A 1131 -17.20 -96.05 -33.92
C THR A 1131 -15.87 -96.45 -33.29
N GLY A 1132 -15.38 -97.63 -33.63
CA GLY A 1132 -14.05 -98.12 -33.29
C GLY A 1132 -13.00 -97.48 -34.17
N THR A 1133 -11.82 -97.23 -33.60
CA THR A 1133 -10.64 -96.88 -34.39
C THR A 1133 -9.78 -98.12 -34.60
N ILE A 1134 -8.69 -97.98 -35.37
CA ILE A 1134 -7.75 -99.08 -35.62
C ILE A 1134 -7.28 -99.66 -34.26
N ASN A 1135 -7.32 -100.99 -34.11
CA ASN A 1135 -7.02 -101.73 -32.88
C ASN A 1135 -8.06 -101.65 -31.75
N THR A 1136 -9.34 -101.36 -32.04
CA THR A 1136 -10.43 -101.48 -31.07
C THR A 1136 -10.60 -102.94 -30.59
N GLU A 1137 -10.33 -103.18 -29.30
CA GLU A 1137 -10.52 -104.47 -28.63
C GLU A 1137 -11.94 -104.64 -28.07
N SER A 1138 -12.51 -103.56 -27.52
CA SER A 1138 -13.90 -103.48 -27.07
C SER A 1138 -14.39 -102.04 -27.12
N LEU A 1139 -15.55 -101.81 -27.72
CA LEU A 1139 -16.20 -100.49 -27.72
C LEU A 1139 -16.76 -100.14 -26.34
N ILE A 1140 -17.30 -101.13 -25.62
CA ILE A 1140 -17.91 -100.98 -24.29
C ILE A 1140 -17.40 -102.09 -23.36
N ALA A 1141 -16.77 -101.71 -22.26
CA ALA A 1141 -16.47 -102.59 -21.14
C ALA A 1141 -17.26 -102.14 -19.91
N THR A 1142 -18.05 -103.03 -19.31
CA THR A 1142 -18.88 -102.66 -18.15
C THR A 1142 -18.98 -103.79 -17.13
N THR A 1143 -19.00 -103.42 -15.84
CA THR A 1143 -19.43 -104.27 -14.73
C THR A 1143 -20.72 -103.77 -14.08
N SER A 1144 -21.51 -102.95 -14.79
CA SER A 1144 -22.78 -102.41 -14.28
C SER A 1144 -23.75 -103.54 -13.93
N LYS A 1145 -24.51 -103.39 -12.83
CA LYS A 1145 -25.54 -104.37 -12.43
C LYS A 1145 -26.65 -104.50 -13.48
N THR A 1146 -27.06 -103.36 -14.04
CA THR A 1146 -28.09 -103.28 -15.08
C THR A 1146 -27.51 -102.62 -16.32
N VAL A 1147 -27.68 -103.25 -17.48
CA VAL A 1147 -27.30 -102.70 -18.78
C VAL A 1147 -28.53 -102.69 -19.69
N THR A 1148 -28.89 -101.53 -20.21
CA THR A 1148 -30.00 -101.34 -21.16
C THR A 1148 -29.46 -100.76 -22.47
N ILE A 1149 -29.79 -101.39 -23.61
CA ILE A 1149 -29.38 -100.94 -24.94
C ILE A 1149 -30.62 -100.80 -25.83
N GLY A 1150 -30.86 -99.61 -26.36
CA GLY A 1150 -32.04 -99.21 -27.13
C GLY A 1150 -33.28 -98.90 -26.28
N ASP A 1151 -34.30 -98.33 -26.93
CA ASP A 1151 -35.69 -98.30 -26.44
C ASP A 1151 -36.66 -98.80 -27.54
N GLU A 1152 -37.98 -98.69 -27.33
CA GLU A 1152 -38.97 -99.19 -28.30
C GLU A 1152 -39.00 -98.39 -29.63
N ILE A 1153 -38.34 -97.22 -29.70
CA ILE A 1153 -38.47 -96.25 -30.81
C ILE A 1153 -37.12 -95.96 -31.50
N VAL A 1154 -35.98 -96.11 -30.81
CA VAL A 1154 -34.63 -95.78 -31.30
C VAL A 1154 -33.59 -96.81 -30.85
N TYR A 1155 -32.59 -97.10 -31.70
CA TYR A 1155 -31.49 -98.03 -31.41
C TYR A 1155 -30.11 -97.36 -31.56
N PRO A 1156 -29.12 -97.67 -30.72
CA PRO A 1156 -27.73 -97.27 -30.93
C PRO A 1156 -27.06 -98.10 -32.04
N GLU A 1157 -26.13 -97.48 -32.76
CA GLU A 1157 -25.32 -98.08 -33.81
C GLU A 1157 -23.89 -98.31 -33.31
N PHE A 1158 -23.37 -99.52 -33.51
CA PHE A 1158 -21.99 -99.86 -33.17
C PHE A 1158 -21.25 -100.27 -34.45
N THR A 1159 -20.23 -99.50 -34.80
CA THR A 1159 -19.32 -99.77 -35.92
C THR A 1159 -17.95 -100.00 -35.33
N GLN A 1160 -17.33 -101.15 -35.61
CA GLN A 1160 -15.98 -101.47 -35.12
C GLN A 1160 -14.94 -101.27 -36.22
#